data_AF-A0A4P5W1S1-F1
#
_entry.id   AF-A0A4P5W1S1-F1
#
_cell.length_a   1.000
_cell.length_b   1.000
_cell.length_c   1.000
_cell.angle_alpha   90.00
_cell.angle_beta   90.00
_cell.angle_gamma   90.00
#
_symmetry.space_group_name_H-M   'P 1'
#
loop_
_entity.id
_entity.type
_entity.pdbx_description
1 polymer ?
#
loop_
_entity_poly.entity_id
_entity_poly.type
_entity_poly.pdbx_seq_one_letter_code
_entity_poly.pdbx_strand_id
1 'polypeptide(L)'
;MFLLALAAPSFAATLVVSSAGPFTTIGAAITTASSGDTIGVAAGTWSECLDTAGKNLTIVGAGAASTILTGGATCANLIAVDNGESVSLSDLAVTHPSYRALYVVSSSLTLSSVKVSASGSTSYSGSGAYVSGGTLTATDSEFTGITSYYGGAIYAVGNSSVSLTNTELSANWAYYGAGVFLHASGGTPSLDLDTATFDTNVAYYYGSGVYADTATTVTSTGSTFSDNRGYYTHGVGVFLYTYASYTGDGDTFDGNYAYYYTSGYYGGALYGSTGATITLTDSTLTSNVAAAGGAIYGTAIDSLSITGGEVSDNTSYYSGGGVHITGADGVSFDGTLFDGNNAYYGYGGAAYVYYYTPMLLTDASFASNTSYYSGGAIYATTLYDTATISGSTFDGNRTTYGSGGALHLTTATDAVISDSTFTDNATYYDGGAIYSAYYSTISVADSTISDNTTTYGSGGGVYHYPATLGTDDLTVTNSTLEGNTAGYNGGALYAYYTDDVTLSGNRIVDNTAGSTAYSGGGAYTYYVDSVSVSGNLFCQNTAMYGGGFYSYYTISSTQSWTNNVFVENTANYSGGGIYTQSNAYADVINNTFVGNEANYYGGALYSYATYGSVVNNIFAYQLDGDGVYAGDSASNTYSDFTYNDWYANTATDRAGYFTFSTSTSGNITTSPGFTSYGADGDCDNDDFTLAAGSGNIDAGYPAYLDPDGSASDIGAYGGTGASAWDADGDGYYEGADCDDDDATVYPGATEYCDGEDDDCNGTVDDAAVDEATWYADADGDGYGDASVTDTACDEPAGYVANADDCDDTSADIAPGATEIAYNGIDEDCDGADLIDVDGDGYDDASVGGTDCDDNDAAVNPGAAETWYDGVDGNCDGLSDYDADSDGYDSSDYGGVDCDDADGAVHPGASESWYDGVDSDCDGLSDYDADYDGYDSSAYGGDDCDDADVVTHPGAAEAVGDGVDTDCDGTEICSVDADDDGYRPDTTATVSSADTDCDDSGEALATEPDGDCNDADARYHPEAPETDCLDTEDYNCDGSGGAADSDGDTYAACTDCNDADAAVHPGATEGAADGVDQDCDGLELCFVDADGDTHRPDATSTASSADLDCDDAGEAVGAAPTDDCDDTRADTYPGAEDVPDDGVDQDCDGADATGDTGDSGDTGGDTAGGDDTGDSGQGDNGDVTIPPEKIKLAGGCDCSTPGEAAAPMAVGLGVLLGLRRRRITRDEPRR
;
A
#
# COMPACT_ATOMS: atom_id res chain seq x y z
N MET A 1 20.59 9.01 -66.52
CA MET A 1 19.57 8.02 -66.89
C MET A 1 19.51 7.02 -65.76
N PHE A 2 18.81 7.39 -64.69
CA PHE A 2 18.50 6.46 -63.61
C PHE A 2 17.52 5.42 -64.13
N LEU A 3 17.66 4.18 -63.67
CA LEU A 3 16.59 3.19 -63.71
C LEU A 3 16.13 3.06 -62.25
N LEU A 4 14.97 3.66 -61.94
CA LEU A 4 14.27 3.31 -60.71
C LEU A 4 13.73 1.90 -60.90
N ALA A 5 14.14 0.98 -60.04
CA ALA A 5 13.50 -0.33 -59.93
C ALA A 5 12.48 -0.22 -58.80
N LEU A 6 11.20 -0.06 -59.15
CA LEU A 6 10.14 -0.29 -58.19
C LEU A 6 10.16 -1.79 -57.86
N ALA A 7 10.43 -2.11 -56.59
CA ALA A 7 9.94 -3.35 -56.04
C ALA A 7 8.40 -3.26 -56.00
N ALA A 8 7.72 -4.34 -56.37
CA ALA A 8 6.31 -4.49 -56.03
C ALA A 8 6.25 -5.13 -54.63
N PRO A 9 5.28 -4.76 -53.78
CA PRO A 9 5.08 -5.47 -52.51
C PRO A 9 4.78 -6.95 -52.81
N SER A 10 5.47 -7.83 -52.09
CA SER A 10 5.16 -9.25 -52.09
C SER A 10 4.00 -9.49 -51.12
N PHE A 11 2.77 -9.54 -51.65
CA PHE A 11 1.61 -9.99 -50.89
C PHE A 11 1.90 -11.32 -50.21
N ALA A 12 1.63 -11.39 -48.91
CA ALA A 12 1.66 -12.62 -48.12
C ALA A 12 0.80 -13.69 -48.80
N ALA A 13 1.36 -14.89 -49.01
CA ALA A 13 0.68 -15.99 -49.66
C ALA A 13 0.11 -16.97 -48.62
N THR A 14 -1.16 -17.37 -48.79
CA THR A 14 -1.78 -18.44 -48.00
C THR A 14 -1.46 -19.82 -48.58
N LEU A 15 -0.60 -20.59 -47.92
CA LEU A 15 -0.20 -21.95 -48.33
C LEU A 15 -1.05 -23.01 -47.61
N VAL A 16 -2.04 -23.57 -48.31
CA VAL A 16 -2.96 -24.57 -47.73
C VAL A 16 -2.33 -25.97 -47.70
N VAL A 17 -2.20 -26.52 -46.49
CA VAL A 17 -1.74 -27.89 -46.20
C VAL A 17 -2.95 -28.81 -46.02
N SER A 18 -3.06 -29.82 -46.88
CA SER A 18 -4.09 -30.87 -46.73
C SER A 18 -3.74 -32.15 -47.48
N SER A 19 -4.37 -33.28 -47.10
CA SER A 19 -4.12 -34.59 -47.71
C SER A 19 -4.45 -34.71 -49.22
N ALA A 20 -5.08 -33.69 -49.80
CA ALA A 20 -5.36 -33.56 -51.23
C ALA A 20 -4.95 -32.19 -51.83
N GLY A 21 -4.23 -31.36 -51.06
CA GLY A 21 -3.86 -29.99 -51.42
C GLY A 21 -2.56 -29.87 -52.24
N PRO A 22 -2.11 -28.62 -52.49
CA PRO A 22 -0.82 -28.37 -53.13
C PRO A 22 0.36 -28.79 -52.22
N PHE A 23 0.21 -28.65 -50.91
CA PHE A 23 1.15 -29.13 -49.89
C PHE A 23 0.52 -30.25 -49.08
N THR A 24 1.21 -31.39 -48.99
CA THR A 24 0.74 -32.59 -48.26
C THR A 24 1.41 -32.77 -46.89
N THR A 25 2.25 -31.82 -46.49
CA THR A 25 3.04 -31.77 -45.25
C THR A 25 3.36 -30.31 -44.93
N ILE A 26 3.32 -29.92 -43.65
CA ILE A 26 3.52 -28.54 -43.19
C ILE A 26 4.93 -28.06 -43.52
N GLY A 27 5.97 -28.87 -43.28
CA GLY A 27 7.35 -28.51 -43.61
C GLY A 27 7.61 -28.25 -45.11
N ALA A 28 6.76 -28.77 -46.00
CA ALA A 28 6.82 -28.46 -47.44
C ALA A 28 6.19 -27.11 -47.80
N ALA A 29 5.18 -26.66 -47.02
CA ALA A 29 4.70 -25.28 -47.10
C ALA A 29 5.77 -24.33 -46.55
N ILE A 30 6.31 -24.55 -45.34
CA ILE A 30 7.39 -23.73 -44.75
C ILE A 30 8.59 -23.61 -45.69
N THR A 31 9.02 -24.71 -46.34
CA THR A 31 10.12 -24.67 -47.33
C THR A 31 9.82 -23.72 -48.51
N THR A 32 8.56 -23.63 -48.92
CA THR A 32 8.10 -22.87 -50.10
C THR A 32 7.72 -21.42 -49.78
N ALA A 33 7.33 -21.17 -48.53
CA ALA A 33 6.89 -19.87 -48.02
C ALA A 33 8.00 -18.80 -48.05
N SER A 34 7.58 -17.54 -48.11
CA SER A 34 8.37 -16.33 -47.84
C SER A 34 8.12 -15.86 -46.40
N SER A 35 8.94 -14.95 -45.87
CA SER A 35 8.58 -14.26 -44.62
C SER A 35 7.31 -13.42 -44.85
N GLY A 36 6.37 -13.48 -43.92
CA GLY A 36 5.02 -12.91 -44.00
C GLY A 36 3.94 -13.87 -44.53
N ASP A 37 4.29 -15.03 -45.08
CA ASP A 37 3.30 -15.99 -45.60
C ASP A 37 2.52 -16.71 -44.47
N THR A 38 1.25 -17.02 -44.73
CA THR A 38 0.37 -17.78 -43.82
C THR A 38 0.24 -19.24 -44.26
N ILE A 39 0.32 -20.19 -43.34
CA ILE A 39 0.22 -21.62 -43.59
C ILE A 39 -1.06 -22.17 -42.93
N GLY A 40 -2.11 -22.37 -43.73
CA GLY A 40 -3.39 -22.93 -43.27
C GLY A 40 -3.35 -24.45 -43.21
N VAL A 41 -3.52 -25.03 -42.02
CA VAL A 41 -3.36 -26.46 -41.73
C VAL A 41 -4.72 -27.12 -41.47
N ALA A 42 -5.22 -27.84 -42.47
CA ALA A 42 -6.54 -28.48 -42.39
C ALA A 42 -6.62 -29.56 -41.30
N ALA A 43 -7.81 -29.68 -40.69
CA ALA A 43 -8.15 -30.64 -39.64
C ALA A 43 -7.58 -32.06 -39.85
N GLY A 44 -6.88 -32.57 -38.85
CA GLY A 44 -6.18 -33.85 -38.87
C GLY A 44 -5.02 -33.93 -37.88
N THR A 45 -4.36 -35.08 -37.85
CA THR A 45 -3.14 -35.29 -37.04
C THR A 45 -1.91 -35.28 -37.94
N TRP A 46 -1.04 -34.30 -37.75
CA TRP A 46 0.13 -34.00 -38.57
C TRP A 46 1.41 -34.37 -37.82
N SER A 47 2.09 -35.45 -38.23
CA SER A 47 3.29 -35.92 -37.55
C SER A 47 4.56 -35.58 -38.33
N GLU A 48 5.18 -34.48 -37.93
CA GLU A 48 6.32 -33.83 -38.60
C GLU A 48 7.31 -33.29 -37.54
N CYS A 49 8.35 -32.60 -38.00
CA CYS A 49 9.20 -31.72 -37.21
C CYS A 49 9.28 -30.40 -37.97
N LEU A 50 8.99 -29.28 -37.31
CA LEU A 50 8.91 -27.96 -37.91
C LEU A 50 10.10 -27.11 -37.45
N ASP A 51 10.67 -26.41 -38.42
CA ASP A 51 11.83 -25.54 -38.35
C ASP A 51 11.46 -24.39 -39.29
N THR A 52 11.26 -23.20 -38.73
CA THR A 52 10.80 -22.01 -39.48
C THR A 52 11.90 -21.35 -40.30
N ALA A 53 13.16 -21.76 -40.09
CA ALA A 53 14.33 -21.47 -40.91
C ALA A 53 14.57 -19.97 -41.20
N GLY A 54 14.39 -19.12 -40.18
CA GLY A 54 14.61 -17.67 -40.28
C GLY A 54 13.53 -16.93 -41.07
N LYS A 55 12.28 -17.41 -41.00
CA LYS A 55 11.13 -16.79 -41.68
C LYS A 55 10.04 -16.42 -40.68
N ASN A 56 9.59 -15.17 -40.75
CA ASN A 56 8.40 -14.75 -40.04
C ASN A 56 7.18 -15.41 -40.69
N LEU A 57 6.34 -16.13 -39.94
CA LEU A 57 5.28 -16.99 -40.49
C LEU A 57 4.09 -17.08 -39.54
N THR A 58 2.88 -17.12 -40.10
CA THR A 58 1.65 -17.43 -39.36
C THR A 58 1.21 -18.85 -39.70
N ILE A 59 0.93 -19.70 -38.72
CA ILE A 59 0.47 -21.09 -38.93
C ILE A 59 -0.88 -21.27 -38.23
N VAL A 60 -1.95 -21.30 -39.03
CA VAL A 60 -3.34 -21.34 -38.57
C VAL A 60 -3.88 -22.76 -38.73
N GLY A 61 -4.51 -23.30 -37.68
CA GLY A 61 -5.14 -24.61 -37.71
C GLY A 61 -6.59 -24.60 -38.22
N ALA A 62 -7.46 -25.26 -37.47
CA ALA A 62 -8.88 -25.40 -37.76
C ALA A 62 -9.66 -25.74 -36.47
N GLY A 63 -9.34 -25.05 -35.36
CA GLY A 63 -9.68 -25.43 -33.99
C GLY A 63 -8.69 -26.43 -33.39
N ALA A 64 -8.20 -26.14 -32.18
CA ALA A 64 -7.22 -26.98 -31.46
C ALA A 64 -7.70 -28.42 -31.21
N ALA A 65 -9.01 -28.63 -31.09
CA ALA A 65 -9.61 -29.97 -30.99
C ALA A 65 -9.58 -30.79 -32.30
N SER A 66 -9.22 -30.17 -33.44
CA SER A 66 -9.34 -30.73 -34.79
C SER A 66 -8.01 -30.79 -35.56
N THR A 67 -7.12 -29.79 -35.41
CA THR A 67 -5.76 -29.79 -35.97
C THR A 67 -4.74 -30.08 -34.86
N ILE A 68 -4.07 -31.23 -34.95
CA ILE A 68 -3.11 -31.72 -33.94
C ILE A 68 -1.74 -31.95 -34.59
N LEU A 69 -0.75 -31.14 -34.24
CA LEU A 69 0.65 -31.33 -34.61
C LEU A 69 1.33 -32.27 -33.60
N THR A 70 2.10 -33.27 -34.05
CA THR A 70 2.70 -34.25 -33.13
C THR A 70 4.10 -34.77 -33.49
N GLY A 71 5.01 -34.67 -32.51
CA GLY A 71 6.43 -34.95 -32.69
C GLY A 71 6.73 -36.43 -32.94
N GLY A 72 7.50 -36.70 -34.00
CA GLY A 72 8.02 -38.04 -34.27
C GLY A 72 9.05 -38.50 -33.22
N ALA A 73 9.29 -39.81 -33.11
CA ALA A 73 10.20 -40.39 -32.10
C ALA A 73 11.71 -40.06 -32.28
N THR A 74 12.06 -39.19 -33.22
CA THR A 74 13.41 -38.62 -33.43
C THR A 74 13.39 -37.10 -33.53
N CYS A 75 12.26 -36.47 -33.26
CA CYS A 75 12.09 -35.02 -33.13
C CYS A 75 12.58 -34.62 -31.73
N ALA A 76 13.35 -33.54 -31.60
CA ALA A 76 13.82 -33.03 -30.30
C ALA A 76 12.98 -31.82 -29.83
N ASN A 77 12.60 -30.99 -30.80
CA ASN A 77 11.60 -29.95 -30.68
C ASN A 77 10.58 -30.22 -31.79
N LEU A 78 9.27 -30.16 -31.52
CA LEU A 78 8.24 -30.32 -32.57
C LEU A 78 8.13 -29.05 -33.44
N ILE A 79 8.23 -27.87 -32.82
CA ILE A 79 8.39 -26.58 -33.50
C ILE A 79 9.66 -25.91 -32.94
N ALA A 80 10.57 -25.51 -33.83
CA ALA A 80 11.77 -24.74 -33.52
C ALA A 80 11.72 -23.38 -34.23
N VAL A 81 12.01 -22.33 -33.47
CA VAL A 81 11.95 -20.91 -33.81
C VAL A 81 13.23 -20.27 -33.26
N ASP A 82 14.35 -20.40 -33.99
CA ASP A 82 15.70 -20.27 -33.41
C ASP A 82 16.76 -19.51 -34.26
N ASN A 83 16.35 -18.63 -35.20
CA ASN A 83 17.23 -17.88 -36.11
C ASN A 83 16.87 -16.39 -36.25
N GLY A 84 16.09 -15.80 -35.33
CA GLY A 84 15.67 -14.39 -35.38
C GLY A 84 14.35 -14.13 -36.08
N GLU A 85 13.53 -15.17 -36.29
CA GLU A 85 12.17 -15.02 -36.82
C GLU A 85 11.13 -14.61 -35.76
N SER A 86 10.00 -14.06 -36.22
CA SER A 86 8.77 -13.89 -35.41
C SER A 86 7.64 -14.74 -35.99
N VAL A 87 7.09 -15.66 -35.19
CA VAL A 87 6.18 -16.71 -35.65
C VAL A 87 4.88 -16.69 -34.84
N SER A 88 3.74 -16.75 -35.51
CA SER A 88 2.43 -16.87 -34.86
C SER A 88 1.83 -18.26 -35.12
N LEU A 89 1.29 -18.89 -34.07
CA LEU A 89 0.54 -20.14 -34.15
C LEU A 89 -0.87 -19.90 -33.62
N SER A 90 -1.89 -20.36 -34.35
CA SER A 90 -3.27 -20.31 -33.85
C SER A 90 -4.10 -21.53 -34.20
N ASP A 91 -5.19 -21.74 -33.45
CA ASP A 91 -6.26 -22.67 -33.81
C ASP A 91 -5.84 -24.15 -33.90
N LEU A 92 -4.81 -24.54 -33.13
CA LEU A 92 -4.16 -25.86 -33.22
C LEU A 92 -3.69 -26.41 -31.86
N ALA A 93 -3.53 -27.73 -31.77
CA ALA A 93 -2.90 -28.39 -30.63
C ALA A 93 -1.48 -28.87 -30.99
N VAL A 94 -0.53 -28.65 -30.08
CA VAL A 94 0.88 -29.04 -30.21
C VAL A 94 1.18 -30.12 -29.17
N THR A 95 1.50 -31.35 -29.59
CA THR A 95 1.74 -32.45 -28.62
C THR A 95 2.98 -33.30 -28.91
N HIS A 96 3.88 -33.39 -27.92
CA HIS A 96 5.11 -34.18 -28.04
C HIS A 96 5.21 -35.30 -26.98
N PRO A 97 5.18 -36.58 -27.37
CA PRO A 97 5.15 -37.71 -26.42
C PRO A 97 6.54 -38.14 -25.88
N SER A 98 7.58 -37.30 -25.95
CA SER A 98 8.97 -37.71 -25.63
C SER A 98 9.99 -36.57 -25.47
N TYR A 99 9.77 -35.40 -26.08
CA TYR A 99 10.67 -34.25 -26.06
C TYR A 99 9.86 -32.94 -26.08
N ARG A 100 10.41 -31.80 -26.52
CA ARG A 100 9.76 -30.48 -26.39
C ARG A 100 8.66 -30.25 -27.44
N ALA A 101 7.56 -29.63 -27.04
CA ALA A 101 6.55 -29.14 -27.98
C ALA A 101 7.07 -27.90 -28.76
N LEU A 102 7.52 -26.87 -28.04
CA LEU A 102 7.98 -25.58 -28.57
C LEU A 102 9.43 -25.29 -28.13
N TYR A 103 10.19 -24.62 -28.98
CA TYR A 103 11.58 -24.21 -28.72
C TYR A 103 11.85 -22.86 -29.39
N VAL A 104 12.09 -21.84 -28.58
CA VAL A 104 12.25 -20.43 -28.98
C VAL A 104 13.62 -19.95 -28.50
N VAL A 105 14.45 -19.44 -29.40
CA VAL A 105 15.78 -18.91 -29.06
C VAL A 105 16.07 -17.66 -29.88
N SER A 106 16.34 -16.52 -29.23
CA SER A 106 16.65 -15.24 -29.88
C SER A 106 15.69 -14.89 -31.03
N SER A 107 14.41 -15.18 -30.81
CA SER A 107 13.30 -15.17 -31.77
C SER A 107 11.99 -14.96 -30.98
N SER A 108 10.88 -14.67 -31.66
CA SER A 108 9.57 -14.45 -31.02
C SER A 108 8.53 -15.50 -31.45
N LEU A 109 7.70 -15.92 -30.50
CA LEU A 109 6.60 -16.86 -30.72
C LEU A 109 5.30 -16.35 -30.07
N THR A 110 4.27 -16.15 -30.87
CA THR A 110 2.91 -15.81 -30.42
C THR A 110 2.00 -17.03 -30.54
N LEU A 111 1.18 -17.29 -29.51
CA LEU A 111 0.18 -18.35 -29.46
C LEU A 111 -1.22 -17.73 -29.26
N SER A 112 -2.21 -18.11 -30.07
CA SER A 112 -3.61 -17.72 -29.88
C SER A 112 -4.54 -18.94 -30.00
N SER A 113 -5.32 -19.25 -28.96
CA SER A 113 -6.15 -20.48 -28.91
C SER A 113 -5.35 -21.78 -29.17
N VAL A 114 -4.14 -21.90 -28.60
CA VAL A 114 -3.23 -23.05 -28.81
C VAL A 114 -3.18 -23.97 -27.59
N LYS A 115 -3.40 -25.27 -27.81
CA LYS A 115 -3.29 -26.32 -26.76
C LYS A 115 -1.96 -27.06 -26.81
N VAL A 116 -1.05 -26.79 -25.88
CA VAL A 116 0.25 -27.45 -25.71
C VAL A 116 0.16 -28.61 -24.69
N SER A 117 0.73 -29.77 -25.01
CA SER A 117 0.77 -30.92 -24.07
C SER A 117 1.93 -31.90 -24.32
N ALA A 118 2.57 -32.41 -23.26
CA ALA A 118 3.73 -33.31 -23.39
C ALA A 118 3.88 -34.28 -22.21
N SER A 119 3.01 -35.31 -22.18
CA SER A 119 3.03 -36.35 -21.16
C SER A 119 4.27 -37.26 -21.31
N GLY A 120 5.08 -37.38 -20.25
CA GLY A 120 6.21 -38.34 -20.22
C GLY A 120 7.40 -37.95 -21.12
N SER A 121 7.61 -36.64 -21.32
CA SER A 121 8.82 -36.11 -21.96
C SER A 121 10.11 -36.57 -21.27
N THR A 122 11.19 -36.61 -22.04
CA THR A 122 12.57 -36.87 -21.58
C THR A 122 13.47 -35.63 -21.69
N SER A 123 12.91 -34.49 -22.10
CA SER A 123 13.56 -33.18 -21.99
C SER A 123 13.79 -32.83 -20.52
N TYR A 124 14.92 -32.17 -20.25
CA TYR A 124 15.30 -31.79 -18.88
C TYR A 124 14.72 -30.42 -18.48
N SER A 125 14.59 -29.50 -19.44
CA SER A 125 14.05 -28.16 -19.22
C SER A 125 13.09 -27.78 -20.34
N GLY A 126 11.92 -27.24 -20.00
CA GLY A 126 10.91 -26.74 -20.93
C GLY A 126 10.33 -27.82 -21.83
N SER A 127 9.40 -28.63 -21.30
CA SER A 127 8.75 -29.71 -22.08
C SER A 127 7.57 -29.22 -22.91
N GLY A 128 6.83 -28.21 -22.44
CA GLY A 128 5.91 -27.43 -23.26
C GLY A 128 6.72 -26.47 -24.13
N ALA A 129 7.09 -25.32 -23.57
CA ALA A 129 7.99 -24.36 -24.19
C ALA A 129 9.35 -24.26 -23.48
N TYR A 130 10.39 -24.00 -24.28
CA TYR A 130 11.71 -23.56 -23.84
C TYR A 130 12.02 -22.25 -24.56
N VAL A 131 12.29 -21.18 -23.82
CA VAL A 131 12.46 -19.80 -24.32
C VAL A 131 13.80 -19.24 -23.85
N SER A 132 14.67 -18.81 -24.76
CA SER A 132 16.05 -18.42 -24.43
C SER A 132 16.47 -17.13 -25.16
N GLY A 133 16.54 -16.01 -24.44
CA GLY A 133 16.92 -14.72 -25.00
C GLY A 133 15.94 -14.19 -26.06
N GLY A 134 14.63 -14.48 -25.92
CA GLY A 134 13.58 -14.15 -26.87
C GLY A 134 12.18 -14.22 -26.23
N THR A 135 11.13 -13.98 -27.01
CA THR A 135 9.78 -13.71 -26.48
C THR A 135 8.80 -14.86 -26.72
N LEU A 136 7.97 -15.17 -25.72
CA LEU A 136 6.79 -16.04 -25.85
C LEU A 136 5.54 -15.29 -25.36
N THR A 137 4.62 -14.97 -26.25
CA THR A 137 3.29 -14.42 -25.91
C THR A 137 2.25 -15.51 -26.10
N ALA A 138 1.33 -15.66 -25.16
CA ALA A 138 0.23 -16.63 -25.29
C ALA A 138 -1.11 -16.03 -24.82
N THR A 139 -2.11 -16.13 -25.69
CA THR A 139 -3.49 -15.65 -25.50
C THR A 139 -4.47 -16.81 -25.69
N ASP A 140 -5.50 -16.92 -24.84
CA ASP A 140 -6.53 -17.98 -24.85
C ASP A 140 -5.96 -19.41 -24.93
N SER A 141 -4.75 -19.63 -24.42
CA SER A 141 -3.96 -20.83 -24.69
C SER A 141 -3.88 -21.74 -23.48
N GLU A 142 -3.50 -23.01 -23.70
CA GLU A 142 -3.55 -24.04 -22.65
C GLU A 142 -2.29 -24.90 -22.66
N PHE A 143 -1.56 -24.95 -21.56
CA PHE A 143 -0.40 -25.80 -21.33
C PHE A 143 -0.74 -26.87 -20.28
N THR A 144 -1.21 -28.04 -20.73
CA THR A 144 -1.81 -29.04 -19.82
C THR A 144 -1.05 -30.37 -19.74
N GLY A 145 -0.94 -30.92 -18.51
CA GLY A 145 -0.50 -32.28 -18.24
C GLY A 145 0.94 -32.59 -18.66
N ILE A 146 1.80 -31.58 -18.72
CA ILE A 146 3.18 -31.69 -19.17
C ILE A 146 4.08 -32.22 -18.05
N THR A 147 5.11 -32.99 -18.41
CA THR A 147 6.12 -33.49 -17.46
C THR A 147 7.51 -32.96 -17.82
N SER A 148 8.22 -32.34 -16.88
CA SER A 148 9.61 -31.87 -17.05
C SER A 148 10.46 -32.15 -15.80
N TYR A 149 11.72 -31.69 -15.78
CA TYR A 149 12.50 -31.53 -14.54
C TYR A 149 12.50 -30.07 -14.09
N TYR A 150 12.83 -29.13 -15.00
CA TYR A 150 12.64 -27.68 -14.83
C TYR A 150 11.61 -27.17 -15.83
N GLY A 151 10.68 -26.31 -15.41
CA GLY A 151 9.70 -25.70 -16.31
C GLY A 151 8.81 -26.76 -16.97
N GLY A 152 7.73 -27.13 -16.28
CA GLY A 152 6.76 -28.11 -16.78
C GLY A 152 6.10 -27.58 -18.05
N ALA A 153 5.24 -26.58 -17.91
CA ALA A 153 4.68 -25.84 -19.04
C ALA A 153 5.78 -25.03 -19.77
N ILE A 154 6.45 -24.11 -19.07
CA ILE A 154 7.37 -23.13 -19.67
C ILE A 154 8.69 -23.07 -18.90
N TYR A 155 9.81 -22.98 -19.63
CA TYR A 155 11.13 -22.68 -19.09
C TYR A 155 11.73 -21.48 -19.83
N ALA A 156 12.00 -20.38 -19.14
CA ALA A 156 12.58 -19.15 -19.69
C ALA A 156 13.99 -18.90 -19.11
N VAL A 157 14.94 -18.44 -19.93
CA VAL A 157 16.35 -18.30 -19.53
C VAL A 157 17.09 -17.16 -20.24
N GLY A 158 17.91 -16.41 -19.49
CA GLY A 158 18.57 -15.18 -19.99
C GLY A 158 17.55 -14.06 -20.20
N ASN A 159 17.81 -13.12 -21.11
CA ASN A 159 16.86 -12.03 -21.44
C ASN A 159 15.66 -12.55 -22.26
N SER A 160 14.85 -13.42 -21.67
CA SER A 160 13.57 -13.90 -22.23
C SER A 160 12.41 -13.13 -21.59
N SER A 161 11.44 -12.75 -22.41
CA SER A 161 10.14 -12.28 -21.93
C SER A 161 9.08 -13.37 -22.18
N VAL A 162 8.18 -13.54 -21.21
CA VAL A 162 6.99 -14.40 -21.34
C VAL A 162 5.79 -13.61 -20.87
N SER A 163 4.77 -13.43 -21.71
CA SER A 163 3.49 -12.82 -21.35
C SER A 163 2.34 -13.79 -21.62
N LEU A 164 1.43 -13.95 -20.67
CA LEU A 164 0.35 -14.95 -20.66
C LEU A 164 -1.00 -14.27 -20.35
N THR A 165 -1.77 -13.94 -21.39
CA THR A 165 -3.17 -13.45 -21.28
C THR A 165 -4.15 -14.61 -21.31
N ASN A 166 -5.12 -14.65 -20.39
CA ASN A 166 -6.24 -15.61 -20.35
C ASN A 166 -5.80 -17.07 -20.62
N THR A 167 -4.66 -17.48 -20.05
CA THR A 167 -3.93 -18.69 -20.46
C THR A 167 -3.80 -19.69 -19.30
N GLU A 168 -4.22 -20.94 -19.55
CA GLU A 168 -4.34 -22.01 -18.54
C GLU A 168 -3.09 -22.92 -18.52
N LEU A 169 -2.33 -22.86 -17.44
CA LEU A 169 -1.23 -23.79 -17.13
C LEU A 169 -1.73 -24.81 -16.10
N SER A 170 -2.27 -25.96 -16.54
CA SER A 170 -2.95 -26.92 -15.65
C SER A 170 -2.31 -28.31 -15.53
N ALA A 171 -2.41 -28.89 -14.32
CA ALA A 171 -2.04 -30.26 -13.99
C ALA A 171 -0.61 -30.67 -14.40
N ASN A 172 0.32 -29.71 -14.51
CA ASN A 172 1.70 -29.95 -14.93
C ASN A 172 2.55 -30.50 -13.78
N TRP A 173 3.66 -31.16 -14.13
CA TRP A 173 4.56 -31.78 -13.16
C TRP A 173 6.03 -31.48 -13.47
N ALA A 174 6.76 -30.99 -12.45
CA ALA A 174 8.19 -30.76 -12.51
C ALA A 174 8.88 -31.06 -11.17
N TYR A 175 10.22 -31.02 -11.15
CA TYR A 175 10.94 -30.89 -9.89
C TYR A 175 10.91 -29.45 -9.39
N TYR A 176 11.00 -28.47 -10.29
CA TYR A 176 10.95 -27.03 -10.01
C TYR A 176 10.18 -26.30 -11.13
N GLY A 177 9.31 -25.34 -10.76
CA GLY A 177 8.51 -24.56 -11.72
C GLY A 177 7.60 -25.44 -12.57
N ALA A 178 6.50 -25.96 -12.03
CA ALA A 178 5.65 -26.90 -12.75
C ALA A 178 4.77 -26.20 -13.81
N GLY A 179 4.27 -25.00 -13.55
CA GLY A 179 3.88 -24.04 -14.58
C GLY A 179 5.14 -23.44 -15.25
N VAL A 180 5.61 -22.30 -14.74
CA VAL A 180 6.75 -21.55 -15.27
C VAL A 180 8.00 -21.75 -14.40
N PHE A 181 9.18 -21.84 -15.05
CA PHE A 181 10.49 -21.70 -14.41
C PHE A 181 11.30 -20.61 -15.13
N LEU A 182 11.59 -19.52 -14.44
CA LEU A 182 12.51 -18.47 -14.88
C LEU A 182 13.93 -18.82 -14.43
N HIS A 183 14.95 -18.47 -15.23
CA HIS A 183 16.35 -18.74 -14.90
C HIS A 183 17.28 -17.60 -15.33
N ALA A 184 17.78 -16.85 -14.35
CA ALA A 184 18.78 -15.81 -14.60
C ALA A 184 20.17 -16.44 -14.85
N SER A 185 20.53 -16.59 -16.13
CA SER A 185 21.86 -17.08 -16.53
C SER A 185 22.53 -16.10 -17.50
N GLY A 186 23.10 -15.03 -16.96
CA GLY A 186 23.69 -13.94 -17.76
C GLY A 186 22.63 -13.04 -18.41
N GLY A 187 21.51 -12.84 -17.71
CA GLY A 187 20.37 -12.06 -18.15
C GLY A 187 19.19 -12.20 -17.18
N THR A 188 18.24 -11.27 -17.25
CA THR A 188 17.10 -11.13 -16.33
C THR A 188 15.79 -11.47 -17.05
N PRO A 189 15.30 -12.72 -17.00
CA PRO A 189 14.02 -13.06 -17.59
C PRO A 189 12.85 -12.48 -16.80
N SER A 190 11.83 -12.01 -17.51
CA SER A 190 10.54 -11.57 -16.94
C SER A 190 9.43 -12.58 -17.19
N LEU A 191 8.42 -12.54 -16.32
CA LEU A 191 7.10 -13.15 -16.54
C LEU A 191 6.04 -12.10 -16.31
N ASP A 192 5.09 -12.06 -17.22
CA ASP A 192 3.95 -11.16 -17.22
C ASP A 192 2.67 -11.98 -17.36
N LEU A 193 1.66 -11.68 -16.53
CA LEU A 193 0.46 -12.49 -16.35
C LEU A 193 -0.79 -11.60 -16.34
N ASP A 194 -1.68 -11.82 -17.29
CA ASP A 194 -3.00 -11.20 -17.37
C ASP A 194 -4.03 -12.32 -17.34
N THR A 195 -4.90 -12.31 -16.31
CA THR A 195 -6.00 -13.29 -16.16
C THR A 195 -5.57 -14.76 -16.29
N ALA A 196 -4.29 -15.06 -16.03
CA ALA A 196 -3.68 -16.36 -16.25
C ALA A 196 -4.10 -17.36 -15.16
N THR A 197 -4.25 -18.63 -15.50
CA THR A 197 -4.71 -19.67 -14.56
C THR A 197 -3.68 -20.77 -14.36
N PHE A 198 -3.17 -20.90 -13.14
CA PHE A 198 -2.26 -21.96 -12.70
C PHE A 198 -3.03 -22.97 -11.82
N ASP A 199 -3.69 -23.96 -12.44
CA ASP A 199 -4.50 -24.98 -11.75
C ASP A 199 -3.74 -26.30 -11.47
N THR A 200 -3.87 -26.83 -10.26
CA THR A 200 -3.45 -28.19 -9.83
C THR A 200 -2.02 -28.62 -10.20
N ASN A 201 -1.10 -27.68 -10.46
CA ASN A 201 0.29 -27.98 -10.81
C ASN A 201 1.06 -28.56 -9.62
N VAL A 202 2.10 -29.34 -9.92
CA VAL A 202 2.82 -30.13 -8.92
C VAL A 202 4.34 -30.04 -9.09
N ALA A 203 4.99 -29.26 -8.22
CA ALA A 203 6.44 -29.30 -8.05
C ALA A 203 6.87 -30.36 -7.03
N TYR A 204 8.13 -30.80 -7.11
CA TYR A 204 8.73 -31.62 -6.06
C TYR A 204 9.48 -30.78 -5.00
N TYR A 205 10.08 -29.65 -5.40
CA TYR A 205 11.00 -28.87 -4.54
C TYR A 205 10.72 -27.37 -4.38
N TYR A 206 10.38 -26.60 -5.42
CA TYR A 206 10.06 -25.16 -5.31
C TYR A 206 9.16 -24.73 -6.48
N GLY A 207 8.20 -23.81 -6.25
CA GLY A 207 7.34 -23.20 -7.29
C GLY A 207 6.48 -24.19 -8.07
N SER A 208 5.23 -24.43 -7.66
CA SER A 208 4.33 -25.29 -8.45
C SER A 208 3.63 -24.50 -9.57
N GLY A 209 3.15 -23.28 -9.28
CA GLY A 209 2.80 -22.32 -10.33
C GLY A 209 4.06 -21.75 -11.00
N VAL A 210 4.75 -20.83 -10.33
CA VAL A 210 5.95 -20.15 -10.83
C VAL A 210 7.15 -20.39 -9.92
N TYR A 211 8.31 -20.60 -10.52
CA TYR A 211 9.63 -20.42 -9.89
C TYR A 211 10.34 -19.22 -10.53
N ALA A 212 10.62 -18.21 -9.73
CA ALA A 212 11.43 -17.04 -10.08
C ALA A 212 12.84 -17.23 -9.49
N ASP A 213 13.88 -17.07 -10.32
CA ASP A 213 15.29 -17.19 -9.93
C ASP A 213 15.87 -15.80 -9.60
N THR A 214 17.16 -15.75 -9.31
CA THR A 214 17.88 -14.54 -8.87
C THR A 214 17.64 -13.34 -9.79
N ALA A 215 17.21 -12.19 -9.26
CA ALA A 215 16.95 -10.98 -10.06
C ALA A 215 16.01 -11.23 -11.26
N THR A 216 14.83 -11.80 -10.99
CA THR A 216 13.74 -11.97 -11.97
C THR A 216 12.46 -11.33 -11.48
N THR A 217 11.72 -10.73 -12.41
CA THR A 217 10.48 -9.98 -12.14
C THR A 217 9.26 -10.79 -12.58
N VAL A 218 8.24 -10.80 -11.75
CA VAL A 218 6.91 -11.31 -12.09
C VAL A 218 5.87 -10.20 -11.89
N THR A 219 5.22 -9.78 -12.97
CA THR A 219 4.02 -8.93 -12.96
C THR A 219 2.78 -9.80 -13.12
N SER A 220 1.69 -9.42 -12.47
CA SER A 220 0.44 -10.18 -12.50
C SER A 220 -0.78 -9.29 -12.26
N THR A 221 -1.80 -9.43 -13.11
CA THR A 221 -3.11 -8.79 -12.96
C THR A 221 -4.21 -9.83 -13.11
N GLY A 222 -5.14 -9.88 -12.15
CA GLY A 222 -6.33 -10.73 -12.15
C GLY A 222 -6.07 -12.25 -12.26
N SER A 223 -4.86 -12.72 -11.97
CA SER A 223 -4.46 -14.11 -12.25
C SER A 223 -4.75 -15.05 -11.07
N THR A 224 -5.00 -16.33 -11.39
CA THR A 224 -5.45 -17.33 -10.41
C THR A 224 -4.43 -18.47 -10.24
N PHE A 225 -3.97 -18.67 -9.01
CA PHE A 225 -3.14 -19.79 -8.57
C PHE A 225 -3.96 -20.73 -7.66
N SER A 226 -4.49 -21.82 -8.21
CA SER A 226 -5.48 -22.66 -7.52
C SER A 226 -5.08 -24.13 -7.35
N ASP A 227 -5.31 -24.67 -6.14
CA ASP A 227 -5.20 -26.09 -5.78
C ASP A 227 -3.83 -26.74 -6.13
N ASN A 228 -2.77 -25.93 -6.28
CA ASN A 228 -1.41 -26.36 -6.59
C ASN A 228 -0.77 -27.07 -5.39
N ARG A 229 0.14 -28.03 -5.63
CA ARG A 229 0.66 -28.92 -4.57
C ARG A 229 2.12 -29.26 -4.73
N GLY A 230 2.96 -28.83 -3.78
CA GLY A 230 4.38 -29.19 -3.77
C GLY A 230 4.74 -30.19 -2.66
N TYR A 231 5.50 -31.24 -2.98
CA TYR A 231 5.71 -32.36 -2.06
C TYR A 231 6.76 -32.16 -0.97
N TYR A 232 7.79 -31.36 -1.25
CA TYR A 232 8.86 -30.99 -0.31
C TYR A 232 9.24 -29.53 -0.58
N THR A 233 8.23 -28.66 -0.67
CA THR A 233 8.30 -27.36 -1.34
C THR A 233 8.31 -26.15 -0.43
N HIS A 234 8.71 -25.02 -1.01
CA HIS A 234 8.32 -23.69 -0.56
C HIS A 234 7.63 -22.97 -1.72
N GLY A 235 6.79 -21.98 -1.45
CA GLY A 235 6.09 -21.16 -2.45
C GLY A 235 5.30 -22.01 -3.45
N VAL A 236 4.13 -22.53 -3.03
CA VAL A 236 3.42 -23.51 -3.86
C VAL A 236 2.80 -22.84 -5.09
N GLY A 237 2.15 -21.70 -4.92
CA GLY A 237 1.79 -20.81 -6.03
C GLY A 237 3.05 -20.25 -6.69
N VAL A 238 3.70 -19.30 -6.01
CA VAL A 238 4.89 -18.59 -6.50
C VAL A 238 6.04 -18.72 -5.50
N PHE A 239 7.25 -18.99 -6.01
CA PHE A 239 8.50 -19.00 -5.24
C PHE A 239 9.48 -17.96 -5.80
N LEU A 240 9.90 -17.00 -4.97
CA LEU A 240 10.87 -15.96 -5.28
C LEU A 240 12.24 -16.30 -4.67
N TYR A 241 13.24 -16.46 -5.53
CA TYR A 241 14.63 -16.57 -5.09
C TYR A 241 15.26 -15.18 -4.84
N THR A 242 16.58 -15.12 -4.66
CA THR A 242 17.29 -13.94 -4.14
C THR A 242 17.15 -12.72 -5.07
N TYR A 243 16.74 -11.55 -4.57
CA TYR A 243 16.48 -10.36 -5.39
C TYR A 243 15.38 -10.52 -6.46
N ALA A 244 14.48 -11.49 -6.34
CA ALA A 244 13.34 -11.64 -7.26
C ALA A 244 12.10 -10.91 -6.73
N SER A 245 11.32 -10.29 -7.61
CA SER A 245 10.11 -9.53 -7.25
C SER A 245 8.83 -10.19 -7.73
N TYR A 246 7.75 -9.97 -6.97
CA TYR A 246 6.37 -10.21 -7.38
C TYR A 246 5.56 -8.95 -7.15
N THR A 247 4.90 -8.47 -8.19
CA THR A 247 3.86 -7.43 -8.11
C THR A 247 2.58 -8.04 -8.66
N GLY A 248 1.57 -8.18 -7.80
CA GLY A 248 0.27 -8.73 -8.15
C GLY A 248 -0.86 -7.75 -7.86
N ASP A 249 -1.82 -7.65 -8.78
CA ASP A 249 -3.03 -6.84 -8.65
C ASP A 249 -4.28 -7.70 -8.93
N GLY A 250 -5.26 -7.69 -8.02
CA GLY A 250 -6.48 -8.52 -8.13
C GLY A 250 -6.25 -10.04 -8.17
N ASP A 251 -5.05 -10.52 -7.84
CA ASP A 251 -4.67 -11.94 -7.96
C ASP A 251 -5.41 -12.83 -6.94
N THR A 252 -5.70 -14.08 -7.31
CA THR A 252 -6.32 -15.08 -6.43
C THR A 252 -5.42 -16.28 -6.17
N PHE A 253 -5.04 -16.52 -4.92
CA PHE A 253 -4.33 -17.72 -4.48
C PHE A 253 -5.23 -18.59 -3.59
N ASP A 254 -5.90 -19.60 -4.16
CA ASP A 254 -6.82 -20.51 -3.45
C ASP A 254 -6.23 -21.90 -3.19
N GLY A 255 -6.22 -22.32 -1.93
CA GLY A 255 -6.08 -23.73 -1.55
C GLY A 255 -4.69 -24.36 -1.80
N ASN A 256 -3.67 -23.55 -2.07
CA ASN A 256 -2.33 -24.03 -2.43
C ASN A 256 -1.66 -24.72 -1.23
N TYR A 257 -1.12 -25.93 -1.46
CA TYR A 257 -0.85 -26.88 -0.38
C TYR A 257 0.59 -27.40 -0.35
N ALA A 258 1.36 -27.02 0.67
CA ALA A 258 2.70 -27.54 0.92
C ALA A 258 2.63 -28.88 1.69
N TYR A 259 2.96 -29.97 1.01
CA TYR A 259 2.84 -31.31 1.59
C TYR A 259 3.89 -31.55 2.69
N TYR A 260 3.50 -32.30 3.74
CA TYR A 260 4.31 -32.55 4.94
C TYR A 260 4.68 -31.28 5.76
N TYR A 261 3.68 -30.45 6.08
CA TYR A 261 3.76 -29.31 7.02
C TYR A 261 4.53 -29.54 8.35
N THR A 262 4.75 -30.78 8.78
CA THR A 262 5.59 -31.12 9.95
C THR A 262 7.11 -31.09 9.69
N SER A 263 7.56 -30.58 8.53
CA SER A 263 8.94 -30.80 8.02
C SER A 263 9.73 -29.54 7.69
N GLY A 264 9.15 -28.35 7.82
CA GLY A 264 9.80 -27.08 7.47
C GLY A 264 9.67 -26.75 5.98
N TYR A 265 8.44 -26.43 5.57
CA TYR A 265 8.03 -26.12 4.19
C TYR A 265 7.08 -24.92 4.23
N TYR A 266 7.47 -23.79 3.65
CA TYR A 266 6.89 -22.47 3.98
C TYR A 266 6.30 -21.75 2.76
N GLY A 267 5.28 -20.92 2.97
CA GLY A 267 4.57 -20.19 1.92
C GLY A 267 3.67 -21.12 1.09
N GLY A 268 2.36 -21.10 1.36
CA GLY A 268 1.37 -21.81 0.55
C GLY A 268 1.13 -21.10 -0.76
N ALA A 269 0.71 -19.83 -0.71
CA ALA A 269 0.61 -18.95 -1.87
C ALA A 269 2.01 -18.52 -2.35
N LEU A 270 2.73 -17.77 -1.52
CA LEU A 270 3.95 -17.04 -1.87
C LEU A 270 5.11 -17.35 -0.92
N TYR A 271 6.33 -17.37 -1.44
CA TYR A 271 7.57 -17.46 -0.65
C TYR A 271 8.62 -16.48 -1.17
N GLY A 272 9.12 -15.61 -0.28
CA GLY A 272 10.24 -14.70 -0.50
C GLY A 272 11.52 -15.14 0.22
N SER A 273 12.67 -14.90 -0.41
CA SER A 273 13.99 -15.13 0.17
C SER A 273 14.84 -13.85 0.16
N THR A 274 16.15 -13.94 0.40
CA THR A 274 17.00 -12.78 0.65
C THR A 274 16.90 -11.71 -0.46
N GLY A 275 16.49 -10.50 -0.08
CA GLY A 275 16.26 -9.37 -0.98
C GLY A 275 15.10 -9.50 -1.96
N ALA A 276 14.19 -10.47 -1.79
CA ALA A 276 12.98 -10.53 -2.61
C ALA A 276 12.00 -9.40 -2.23
N THR A 277 11.15 -8.97 -3.16
CA THR A 277 10.10 -7.98 -2.93
C THR A 277 8.73 -8.60 -3.23
N ILE A 278 7.74 -8.36 -2.37
CA ILE A 278 6.36 -8.81 -2.58
C ILE A 278 5.42 -7.61 -2.41
N THR A 279 4.78 -7.20 -3.50
CA THR A 279 3.71 -6.20 -3.52
C THR A 279 2.42 -6.86 -3.99
N LEU A 280 1.33 -6.63 -3.27
CA LEU A 280 0.00 -7.16 -3.56
C LEU A 280 -1.05 -6.06 -3.43
N THR A 281 -1.77 -5.76 -4.50
CA THR A 281 -2.95 -4.89 -4.52
C THR A 281 -4.20 -5.76 -4.71
N ASP A 282 -5.26 -5.51 -3.94
CA ASP A 282 -6.60 -6.14 -4.00
C ASP A 282 -6.65 -7.67 -4.19
N SER A 283 -5.60 -8.34 -3.74
CA SER A 283 -5.37 -9.76 -3.99
C SER A 283 -6.00 -10.64 -2.90
N THR A 284 -6.60 -11.77 -3.31
CA THR A 284 -7.28 -12.73 -2.44
C THR A 284 -6.43 -13.99 -2.21
N LEU A 285 -5.83 -14.12 -1.04
CA LEU A 285 -4.99 -15.26 -0.64
C LEU A 285 -5.75 -16.11 0.39
N THR A 286 -6.54 -17.10 -0.08
CA THR A 286 -7.46 -17.87 0.78
C THR A 286 -7.13 -19.37 0.89
N SER A 287 -7.44 -19.96 2.05
CA SER A 287 -7.39 -21.42 2.30
C SER A 287 -6.03 -22.11 2.07
N ASN A 288 -4.93 -21.36 1.97
CA ASN A 288 -3.60 -21.90 1.69
C ASN A 288 -2.99 -22.59 2.94
N VAL A 289 -2.13 -23.59 2.73
CA VAL A 289 -1.62 -24.45 3.82
C VAL A 289 -0.11 -24.67 3.74
N ALA A 290 0.60 -24.29 4.82
CA ALA A 290 2.05 -24.45 4.95
C ALA A 290 2.50 -24.91 6.35
N ALA A 291 3.81 -25.09 6.55
CA ALA A 291 4.38 -25.28 7.88
C ALA A 291 4.41 -23.95 8.67
N ALA A 292 4.76 -22.84 8.02
CA ALA A 292 4.78 -21.48 8.56
C ALA A 292 4.49 -20.52 7.40
N GLY A 293 3.74 -19.44 7.65
CA GLY A 293 3.21 -18.59 6.58
C GLY A 293 2.27 -19.37 5.67
N GLY A 294 1.03 -19.60 6.12
CA GLY A 294 0.05 -20.43 5.39
C GLY A 294 -0.23 -19.87 4.00
N ALA A 295 -0.37 -18.55 3.88
CA ALA A 295 -0.33 -17.83 2.61
C ALA A 295 1.12 -17.43 2.25
N ILE A 296 1.71 -16.47 2.97
CA ILE A 296 2.99 -15.83 2.62
C ILE A 296 4.07 -16.17 3.66
N TYR A 297 5.28 -16.51 3.19
CA TYR A 297 6.47 -16.58 4.03
C TYR A 297 7.63 -15.77 3.43
N GLY A 298 8.26 -14.89 4.20
CA GLY A 298 9.43 -14.11 3.81
C GLY A 298 10.61 -14.29 4.79
N THR A 299 11.83 -14.39 4.27
CA THR A 299 13.05 -14.46 5.09
C THR A 299 14.18 -13.60 4.54
N ALA A 300 14.54 -12.54 5.27
CA ALA A 300 15.46 -11.48 4.85
C ALA A 300 15.08 -10.85 3.50
N ILE A 301 13.77 -10.72 3.24
CA ILE A 301 13.23 -10.01 2.08
C ILE A 301 13.58 -8.51 2.16
N ASP A 302 13.46 -7.76 1.08
CA ASP A 302 13.57 -6.31 1.17
C ASP A 302 12.25 -5.75 1.73
N SER A 303 11.10 -6.02 1.10
CA SER A 303 9.79 -5.62 1.65
C SER A 303 8.63 -6.57 1.35
N LEU A 304 7.59 -6.48 2.19
CA LEU A 304 6.23 -6.95 1.92
C LEU A 304 5.27 -5.78 2.05
N SER A 305 4.51 -5.48 0.99
CA SER A 305 3.34 -4.59 1.05
C SER A 305 2.09 -5.36 0.61
N ILE A 306 0.99 -5.16 1.34
CA ILE A 306 -0.35 -5.59 0.93
C ILE A 306 -1.27 -4.38 1.07
N THR A 307 -1.98 -4.03 0.00
CA THR A 307 -2.90 -2.90 -0.08
C THR A 307 -4.26 -3.42 -0.58
N GLY A 308 -5.32 -3.12 0.16
CA GLY A 308 -6.65 -3.73 -0.04
C GLY A 308 -6.63 -5.26 0.14
N GLY A 309 -7.55 -5.95 -0.53
CA GLY A 309 -7.56 -7.41 -0.65
C GLY A 309 -7.88 -8.20 0.63
N GLU A 310 -7.72 -9.53 0.55
CA GLU A 310 -8.13 -10.49 1.58
C GLU A 310 -7.11 -11.62 1.77
N VAL A 311 -6.68 -11.88 3.01
CA VAL A 311 -5.84 -13.02 3.41
C VAL A 311 -6.63 -13.87 4.42
N SER A 312 -7.37 -14.90 3.96
CA SER A 312 -8.36 -15.60 4.79
C SER A 312 -8.25 -17.13 4.89
N ASP A 313 -8.75 -17.69 6.00
CA ASP A 313 -8.84 -19.14 6.28
C ASP A 313 -7.50 -19.91 6.18
N ASN A 314 -6.36 -19.21 6.04
CA ASN A 314 -5.05 -19.82 5.81
C ASN A 314 -4.55 -20.51 7.08
N THR A 315 -3.92 -21.67 6.89
CA THR A 315 -3.49 -22.52 8.01
C THR A 315 -1.99 -22.79 7.96
N SER A 316 -1.29 -22.47 9.05
CA SER A 316 0.07 -22.92 9.28
C SER A 316 0.19 -23.84 10.50
N TYR A 317 1.20 -24.71 10.48
CA TYR A 317 1.44 -25.66 11.57
C TYR A 317 2.28 -25.06 12.70
N TYR A 318 3.06 -24.02 12.41
CA TYR A 318 3.88 -23.22 13.32
C TYR A 318 3.30 -21.80 13.38
N SER A 319 4.12 -20.76 13.18
CA SER A 319 3.71 -19.35 13.31
C SER A 319 3.29 -18.71 11.99
N GLY A 320 2.45 -17.68 12.05
CA GLY A 320 1.92 -16.98 10.89
C GLY A 320 0.93 -17.85 10.14
N GLY A 321 -0.36 -17.80 10.53
CA GLY A 321 -1.41 -18.57 9.85
C GLY A 321 -1.62 -18.04 8.42
N GLY A 322 -1.72 -16.72 8.26
CA GLY A 322 -1.60 -16.04 6.96
C GLY A 322 -0.13 -15.79 6.60
N VAL A 323 0.50 -14.82 7.27
CA VAL A 323 1.80 -14.23 6.91
C VAL A 323 2.88 -14.54 7.95
N HIS A 324 4.11 -14.83 7.50
CA HIS A 324 5.27 -15.05 8.36
C HIS A 324 6.53 -14.38 7.81
N ILE A 325 7.05 -13.38 8.51
CA ILE A 325 8.25 -12.61 8.12
C ILE A 325 9.35 -12.80 9.16
N THR A 326 10.57 -13.12 8.71
CA THR A 326 11.79 -13.12 9.54
C THR A 326 12.90 -12.32 8.87
N GLY A 327 13.05 -11.05 9.25
CA GLY A 327 13.85 -10.08 8.52
C GLY A 327 13.15 -9.59 7.25
N ALA A 328 12.83 -8.30 7.25
CA ALA A 328 12.38 -7.47 6.15
C ALA A 328 12.72 -6.02 6.51
N ASP A 329 13.09 -5.20 5.54
CA ASP A 329 13.37 -3.77 5.77
C ASP A 329 12.06 -2.95 5.88
N GLY A 330 10.92 -3.53 5.48
CA GLY A 330 9.58 -3.04 5.82
C GLY A 330 8.46 -4.09 5.65
N VAL A 331 7.43 -4.00 6.49
CA VAL A 331 6.13 -4.69 6.32
C VAL A 331 5.01 -3.67 6.44
N SER A 332 4.19 -3.55 5.40
CA SER A 332 2.98 -2.71 5.39
C SER A 332 1.74 -3.55 5.12
N PHE A 333 0.66 -3.27 5.86
CA PHE A 333 -0.70 -3.75 5.58
C PHE A 333 -1.64 -2.54 5.58
N ASP A 334 -2.27 -2.28 4.44
CA ASP A 334 -3.07 -1.08 4.19
C ASP A 334 -4.45 -1.48 3.67
N GLY A 335 -5.54 -1.15 4.37
CA GLY A 335 -6.91 -1.58 4.04
C GLY A 335 -7.17 -3.09 4.00
N THR A 336 -6.19 -3.94 4.31
CA THR A 336 -6.23 -5.40 4.10
C THR A 336 -7.11 -6.14 5.11
N LEU A 337 -7.94 -7.08 4.64
CA LEU A 337 -8.69 -8.00 5.50
C LEU A 337 -7.93 -9.30 5.79
N PHE A 338 -7.73 -9.62 7.07
CA PHE A 338 -7.21 -10.90 7.56
C PHE A 338 -8.27 -11.64 8.39
N ASP A 339 -9.06 -12.55 7.80
CA ASP A 339 -10.09 -13.33 8.51
C ASP A 339 -9.71 -14.80 8.77
N GLY A 340 -9.98 -15.30 9.98
CA GLY A 340 -10.02 -16.73 10.30
C GLY A 340 -8.68 -17.50 10.28
N ASN A 341 -7.56 -16.84 9.99
CA ASN A 341 -6.25 -17.49 9.82
C ASN A 341 -5.78 -18.21 11.11
N ASN A 342 -5.00 -19.29 10.96
CA ASN A 342 -4.77 -20.25 12.04
C ASN A 342 -3.30 -20.73 12.15
N ALA A 343 -2.64 -20.36 13.25
CA ALA A 343 -1.29 -20.80 13.63
C ALA A 343 -1.33 -21.97 14.63
N TYR A 344 -1.57 -23.19 14.11
CA TYR A 344 -2.08 -24.35 14.87
C TYR A 344 -1.16 -24.86 16.02
N TYR A 345 0.15 -24.61 15.95
CA TYR A 345 1.10 -24.78 17.08
C TYR A 345 2.15 -23.64 17.14
N GLY A 346 1.79 -22.41 16.79
CA GLY A 346 2.70 -21.27 16.81
C GLY A 346 2.08 -19.98 17.32
N TYR A 347 2.62 -18.88 16.82
CA TYR A 347 2.34 -17.49 17.22
C TYR A 347 1.83 -16.70 16.01
N GLY A 348 0.98 -15.70 16.21
CA GLY A 348 0.43 -14.87 15.12
C GLY A 348 -0.52 -15.64 14.20
N GLY A 349 -1.83 -15.58 14.45
CA GLY A 349 -2.83 -16.23 13.61
C GLY A 349 -2.92 -15.59 12.23
N ALA A 350 -3.05 -14.26 12.16
CA ALA A 350 -2.89 -13.51 10.92
C ALA A 350 -1.40 -13.43 10.54
N ALA A 351 -0.60 -12.71 11.32
CA ALA A 351 0.78 -12.37 10.99
C ALA A 351 1.78 -12.68 12.12
N TYR A 352 2.94 -13.19 11.74
CA TYR A 352 4.12 -13.32 12.60
C TYR A 352 5.25 -12.48 12.02
N VAL A 353 5.68 -11.44 12.73
CA VAL A 353 6.75 -10.50 12.33
C VAL A 353 7.90 -10.63 13.33
N TYR A 354 9.13 -10.75 12.81
CA TYR A 354 10.29 -11.07 13.63
C TYR A 354 11.57 -10.46 13.06
N TYR A 355 12.33 -9.79 13.94
CA TYR A 355 13.74 -9.40 13.74
C TYR A 355 13.97 -8.27 12.72
N TYR A 356 14.05 -7.05 13.28
CA TYR A 356 14.58 -5.82 12.67
C TYR A 356 13.70 -5.22 11.55
N THR A 357 12.40 -5.38 11.67
CA THR A 357 11.41 -4.99 10.65
C THR A 357 10.50 -3.86 11.17
N PRO A 358 10.50 -2.67 10.56
CA PRO A 358 9.43 -1.68 10.71
C PRO A 358 8.08 -2.29 10.30
N MET A 359 7.01 -1.94 11.02
CA MET A 359 5.68 -2.51 10.82
C MET A 359 4.64 -1.40 10.80
N LEU A 360 4.01 -1.18 9.64
CA LEU A 360 2.96 -0.20 9.42
C LEU A 360 1.62 -0.91 9.16
N LEU A 361 0.59 -0.49 9.89
CA LEU A 361 -0.80 -0.90 9.69
C LEU A 361 -1.67 0.34 9.55
N THR A 362 -2.39 0.45 8.44
CA THR A 362 -3.36 1.51 8.17
C THR A 362 -4.67 0.85 7.74
N ASP A 363 -5.80 1.21 8.36
CA ASP A 363 -7.16 0.76 8.04
C ASP A 363 -7.36 -0.78 7.91
N ALA A 364 -6.41 -1.55 8.43
CA ALA A 364 -6.33 -3.00 8.25
C ALA A 364 -7.23 -3.74 9.26
N SER A 365 -7.89 -4.79 8.81
CA SER A 365 -8.90 -5.51 9.58
C SER A 365 -8.48 -6.94 9.88
N PHE A 366 -8.40 -7.30 11.16
CA PHE A 366 -7.99 -8.60 11.67
C PHE A 366 -9.16 -9.26 12.38
N ALA A 367 -9.87 -10.15 11.70
CA ALA A 367 -11.07 -10.82 12.21
C ALA A 367 -10.82 -12.29 12.56
N SER A 368 -11.36 -12.77 13.68
CA SER A 368 -11.44 -14.20 14.07
C SER A 368 -10.12 -15.01 14.06
N ASN A 369 -8.94 -14.38 13.96
CA ASN A 369 -7.67 -15.09 13.78
C ASN A 369 -7.28 -15.86 15.04
N THR A 370 -6.60 -16.99 14.88
CA THR A 370 -6.29 -17.91 15.98
C THR A 370 -4.83 -18.35 16.03
N SER A 371 -4.27 -18.39 17.24
CA SER A 371 -2.95 -18.97 17.48
C SER A 371 -2.92 -19.89 18.70
N TYR A 372 -1.96 -20.83 18.71
CA TYR A 372 -1.80 -21.76 19.81
C TYR A 372 -1.08 -21.13 21.02
N TYR A 373 -0.04 -20.33 20.75
CA TYR A 373 0.73 -19.60 21.76
C TYR A 373 0.22 -18.17 21.89
N SER A 374 0.95 -17.15 21.40
CA SER A 374 0.65 -15.74 21.63
C SER A 374 0.42 -14.96 20.33
N GLY A 375 -0.30 -13.84 20.42
CA GLY A 375 -0.75 -13.05 19.27
C GLY A 375 -1.82 -13.82 18.50
N GLY A 376 -3.10 -13.59 18.78
CA GLY A 376 -4.19 -14.25 18.05
C GLY A 376 -4.30 -13.69 16.63
N ALA A 377 -4.23 -12.37 16.46
CA ALA A 377 -3.96 -11.75 15.17
C ALA A 377 -2.44 -11.69 14.92
N ILE A 378 -1.73 -10.82 15.64
CA ILE A 378 -0.34 -10.45 15.34
C ILE A 378 0.58 -10.80 16.50
N TYR A 379 1.73 -11.39 16.16
CA TYR A 379 2.87 -11.51 17.05
C TYR A 379 4.08 -10.81 16.42
N ALA A 380 4.55 -9.73 17.05
CA ALA A 380 5.72 -8.97 16.64
C ALA A 380 6.79 -9.01 17.74
N THR A 381 8.07 -9.14 17.36
CA THR A 381 9.16 -9.10 18.35
C THR A 381 10.52 -8.71 17.75
N THR A 382 11.32 -8.02 18.54
CA THR A 382 12.70 -7.61 18.18
C THR A 382 12.68 -6.77 16.92
N LEU A 383 11.80 -5.77 16.87
CA LEU A 383 11.87 -4.73 15.86
C LEU A 383 13.09 -3.82 16.16
N TYR A 384 13.39 -2.88 15.27
CA TYR A 384 14.39 -1.83 15.51
C TYR A 384 13.79 -0.42 15.45
N ASP A 385 12.51 -0.33 15.10
CA ASP A 385 11.75 0.89 14.95
C ASP A 385 10.33 0.66 15.50
N THR A 386 9.55 1.72 15.54
CA THR A 386 8.19 1.77 16.05
C THR A 386 7.24 0.93 15.18
N ALA A 387 6.34 0.19 15.82
CA ALA A 387 5.15 -0.35 15.17
C ALA A 387 4.05 0.71 15.16
N THR A 388 3.66 1.19 13.98
CA THR A 388 2.58 2.17 13.80
C THR A 388 1.30 1.46 13.38
N ILE A 389 0.21 1.73 14.09
CA ILE A 389 -1.10 1.13 13.85
C ILE A 389 -2.16 2.23 13.89
N SER A 390 -2.73 2.59 12.74
CA SER A 390 -3.79 3.61 12.62
C SER A 390 -5.05 3.04 11.95
N GLY A 391 -6.23 3.53 12.34
CA GLY A 391 -7.54 3.16 11.76
C GLY A 391 -7.93 1.67 11.85
N SER A 392 -7.09 0.85 12.48
CA SER A 392 -7.08 -0.60 12.27
C SER A 392 -8.00 -1.32 13.24
N THR A 393 -8.67 -2.38 12.76
CA THR A 393 -9.65 -3.14 13.53
C THR A 393 -9.15 -4.55 13.87
N PHE A 394 -9.34 -4.97 15.11
CA PHE A 394 -8.99 -6.30 15.63
C PHE A 394 -10.22 -6.90 16.33
N ASP A 395 -11.04 -7.66 15.60
CA ASP A 395 -12.24 -8.34 16.12
C ASP A 395 -11.99 -9.83 16.41
N GLY A 396 -12.32 -10.26 17.63
CA GLY A 396 -12.56 -11.66 17.93
C GLY A 396 -11.33 -12.58 17.80
N ASN A 397 -10.12 -12.03 17.83
CA ASN A 397 -8.86 -12.77 17.67
C ASN A 397 -8.46 -13.46 18.99
N ARG A 398 -7.99 -14.71 18.90
CA ARG A 398 -7.99 -15.62 20.05
C ARG A 398 -6.73 -16.49 20.18
N THR A 399 -6.16 -16.52 21.38
CA THR A 399 -5.07 -17.46 21.73
C THR A 399 -5.57 -18.69 22.47
N THR A 400 -4.89 -19.82 22.28
CA THR A 400 -5.22 -21.06 23.00
C THR A 400 -4.48 -21.19 24.34
N TYR A 401 -3.20 -20.78 24.41
CA TYR A 401 -2.32 -20.96 25.57
C TYR A 401 -1.22 -19.88 25.70
N GLY A 402 -1.48 -18.63 25.32
CA GLY A 402 -0.52 -17.51 25.45
C GLY A 402 -1.17 -16.19 25.86
N SER A 403 -0.62 -15.10 25.35
CA SER A 403 -0.91 -13.72 25.73
C SER A 403 -1.09 -12.83 24.48
N GLY A 404 -1.84 -11.74 24.56
CA GLY A 404 -2.20 -10.89 23.42
C GLY A 404 -3.22 -11.58 22.52
N GLY A 405 -4.52 -11.38 22.76
CA GLY A 405 -5.60 -11.96 21.94
C GLY A 405 -5.62 -11.35 20.55
N ALA A 406 -5.50 -10.03 20.43
CA ALA A 406 -5.19 -9.37 19.16
C ALA A 406 -3.67 -9.34 18.95
N LEU A 407 -2.99 -8.49 19.72
CA LEU A 407 -1.62 -8.03 19.46
C LEU A 407 -0.66 -8.47 20.57
N HIS A 408 0.50 -9.00 20.17
CA HIS A 408 1.58 -9.35 21.08
C HIS A 408 2.90 -8.72 20.63
N LEU A 409 3.37 -7.73 21.38
CA LEU A 409 4.62 -7.01 21.19
C LEU A 409 5.63 -7.44 22.26
N THR A 410 6.89 -7.69 21.89
CA THR A 410 7.93 -7.91 22.90
C THR A 410 9.36 -7.74 22.40
N THR A 411 10.26 -7.27 23.29
CA THR A 411 11.71 -7.13 23.04
C THR A 411 12.02 -6.04 22.04
N ALA A 412 12.40 -4.85 22.52
CA ALA A 412 12.73 -3.66 21.71
C ALA A 412 11.64 -3.38 20.64
N THR A 413 10.39 -3.33 21.06
CA THR A 413 9.23 -3.17 20.17
C THR A 413 8.33 -2.08 20.74
N ASP A 414 8.68 -0.84 20.41
CA ASP A 414 7.86 0.34 20.68
C ASP A 414 6.65 0.36 19.76
N ALA A 415 5.53 0.94 20.20
CA ALA A 415 4.32 1.02 19.38
C ALA A 415 3.51 2.30 19.62
N VAL A 416 3.00 2.85 18.52
CA VAL A 416 2.02 3.94 18.49
C VAL A 416 0.76 3.38 17.85
N ILE A 417 -0.36 3.52 18.57
CA ILE A 417 -1.67 3.03 18.18
C ILE A 417 -2.64 4.21 18.22
N SER A 418 -3.25 4.55 17.09
CA SER A 418 -4.21 5.65 16.92
C SER A 418 -5.48 5.15 16.21
N ASP A 419 -6.62 5.77 16.49
CA ASP A 419 -7.90 5.58 15.75
C ASP A 419 -8.36 4.11 15.59
N SER A 420 -7.90 3.22 16.47
CA SER A 420 -7.94 1.76 16.26
C SER A 420 -8.91 1.06 17.20
N THR A 421 -9.56 0.00 16.71
CA THR A 421 -10.57 -0.77 17.46
C THR A 421 -10.09 -2.17 17.80
N PHE A 422 -10.10 -2.54 19.07
CA PHE A 422 -9.78 -3.88 19.56
C PHE A 422 -10.99 -4.45 20.32
N THR A 423 -11.77 -5.34 19.69
CA THR A 423 -13.02 -5.85 20.26
C THR A 423 -13.11 -7.38 20.36
N ASP A 424 -13.78 -7.90 21.40
CA ASP A 424 -14.11 -9.32 21.62
C ASP A 424 -12.90 -10.31 21.57
N ASN A 425 -11.66 -9.79 21.67
CA ASN A 425 -10.44 -10.60 21.63
C ASN A 425 -10.26 -11.36 22.95
N ALA A 426 -9.78 -12.61 22.88
CA ALA A 426 -9.69 -13.45 24.07
C ALA A 426 -8.41 -14.29 24.16
N THR A 427 -7.85 -14.37 25.37
CA THR A 427 -6.56 -15.01 25.59
C THR A 427 -6.54 -15.88 26.86
N TYR A 428 -5.58 -16.80 26.93
CA TYR A 428 -5.49 -17.73 28.07
C TYR A 428 -4.75 -17.12 29.27
N TYR A 429 -3.66 -16.39 29.03
CA TYR A 429 -2.89 -15.67 30.05
C TYR A 429 -3.18 -14.17 29.99
N ASP A 430 -2.21 -13.31 29.68
CA ASP A 430 -2.27 -11.86 29.92
C ASP A 430 -2.50 -11.05 28.63
N GLY A 431 -3.11 -9.85 28.73
CA GLY A 431 -3.41 -8.97 27.59
C GLY A 431 -4.48 -9.55 26.67
N GLY A 432 -5.77 -9.31 26.95
CA GLY A 432 -6.88 -9.85 26.16
C GLY A 432 -6.96 -9.24 24.77
N ALA A 433 -6.79 -7.92 24.62
CA ALA A 433 -6.46 -7.29 23.35
C ALA A 433 -4.94 -7.26 23.15
N ILE A 434 -4.25 -6.42 23.92
CA ILE A 434 -2.86 -6.02 23.69
C ILE A 434 -1.97 -6.55 24.82
N TYR A 435 -0.85 -7.16 24.44
CA TYR A 435 0.24 -7.51 25.34
C TYR A 435 1.54 -6.85 24.86
N SER A 436 2.18 -6.05 25.71
CA SER A 436 3.52 -5.47 25.51
C SER A 436 4.45 -5.88 26.65
N ALA A 437 5.68 -6.33 26.35
CA ALA A 437 6.64 -6.67 27.39
C ALA A 437 8.12 -6.68 26.96
N TYR A 438 9.02 -6.46 27.92
CA TYR A 438 10.49 -6.49 27.79
C TYR A 438 11.04 -5.40 26.84
N TYR A 439 11.32 -4.20 27.35
CA TYR A 439 11.89 -3.07 26.57
C TYR A 439 10.96 -2.68 25.41
N SER A 440 9.84 -2.02 25.73
CA SER A 440 8.73 -1.77 24.82
C SER A 440 7.85 -0.68 25.41
N THR A 441 7.97 0.55 24.92
CA THR A 441 6.99 1.62 25.16
C THR A 441 5.69 1.29 24.44
N ILE A 442 4.58 1.91 24.86
CA ILE A 442 3.34 1.87 24.08
C ILE A 442 2.54 3.15 24.33
N SER A 443 2.12 3.79 23.23
CA SER A 443 1.13 4.86 23.22
C SER A 443 -0.14 4.37 22.55
N VAL A 444 -1.30 4.63 23.16
CA VAL A 444 -2.62 4.38 22.60
C VAL A 444 -3.39 5.69 22.63
N ALA A 445 -3.86 6.17 21.49
CA ALA A 445 -4.57 7.43 21.33
C ALA A 445 -5.88 7.18 20.59
N ASP A 446 -6.95 7.90 20.96
CA ASP A 446 -8.19 8.04 20.18
C ASP A 446 -8.82 6.69 19.75
N SER A 447 -8.61 5.64 20.55
CA SER A 447 -8.85 4.23 20.20
C SER A 447 -9.90 3.57 21.08
N THR A 448 -10.53 2.49 20.59
CA THR A 448 -11.51 1.71 21.34
C THR A 448 -10.98 0.31 21.68
N ILE A 449 -11.04 -0.09 22.95
CA ILE A 449 -10.64 -1.41 23.45
C ILE A 449 -11.83 -1.99 24.25
N SER A 450 -12.66 -2.81 23.62
CA SER A 450 -13.96 -3.27 24.15
C SER A 450 -14.09 -4.80 24.32
N ASP A 451 -14.76 -5.26 25.38
CA ASP A 451 -15.13 -6.66 25.66
C ASP A 451 -13.97 -7.69 25.76
N ASN A 452 -12.72 -7.24 25.70
CA ASN A 452 -11.57 -8.15 25.61
C ASN A 452 -11.32 -8.91 26.93
N THR A 453 -10.95 -10.19 26.82
CA THR A 453 -11.01 -11.13 27.95
C THR A 453 -9.73 -11.94 28.16
N THR A 454 -9.19 -11.93 29.39
CA THR A 454 -8.16 -12.89 29.85
C THR A 454 -8.76 -13.98 30.74
N THR A 455 -8.39 -15.25 30.50
CA THR A 455 -8.93 -16.37 31.30
C THR A 455 -8.16 -16.58 32.62
N TYR A 456 -6.82 -16.46 32.58
CA TYR A 456 -5.92 -16.75 33.71
C TYR A 456 -4.70 -15.81 33.73
N GLY A 457 -4.90 -14.53 33.40
CA GLY A 457 -3.89 -13.47 33.45
C GLY A 457 -4.48 -12.10 33.82
N SER A 458 -3.71 -11.06 33.59
CA SER A 458 -4.01 -9.66 33.94
C SER A 458 -4.10 -8.79 32.66
N GLY A 459 -4.75 -7.63 32.73
CA GLY A 459 -4.97 -6.77 31.56
C GLY A 459 -6.00 -7.38 30.62
N GLY A 460 -7.30 -7.18 30.88
CA GLY A 460 -8.36 -7.64 29.97
C GLY A 460 -8.28 -6.94 28.62
N GLY A 461 -8.13 -5.61 28.60
CA GLY A 461 -7.71 -4.85 27.43
C GLY A 461 -6.20 -4.93 27.22
N VAL A 462 -5.47 -4.12 27.99
CA VAL A 462 -4.02 -3.88 27.85
C VAL A 462 -3.23 -4.50 29.01
N TYR A 463 -2.19 -5.26 28.69
CA TYR A 463 -1.14 -5.68 29.62
C TYR A 463 0.22 -5.13 29.15
N HIS A 464 0.94 -4.45 30.04
CA HIS A 464 2.26 -3.89 29.74
C HIS A 464 3.27 -4.18 30.88
N TYR A 465 4.45 -4.73 30.53
CA TYR A 465 5.50 -5.14 31.47
C TYR A 465 6.93 -5.00 30.87
N PRO A 466 7.57 -3.83 30.98
CA PRO A 466 8.99 -3.69 30.68
C PRO A 466 9.85 -4.43 31.71
N ALA A 467 10.98 -4.98 31.25
CA ALA A 467 11.82 -5.86 32.05
C ALA A 467 12.84 -5.12 32.93
N THR A 468 12.93 -3.80 32.76
CA THR A 468 13.73 -2.87 33.54
C THR A 468 12.88 -1.69 33.97
N LEU A 469 13.05 -1.30 35.23
CA LEU A 469 12.59 -0.01 35.73
C LEU A 469 13.41 1.11 35.12
N GLY A 470 12.79 2.23 34.76
CA GLY A 470 13.50 3.43 34.33
C GLY A 470 13.86 3.46 32.85
N THR A 471 13.03 2.87 31.97
CA THR A 471 13.32 2.76 30.52
C THR A 471 12.13 2.85 29.56
N ASP A 472 10.90 2.56 29.99
CA ASP A 472 9.77 2.39 29.08
C ASP A 472 8.45 2.88 29.71
N ASP A 473 7.67 3.65 28.95
CA ASP A 473 6.42 4.29 29.39
C ASP A 473 5.16 3.61 28.84
N LEU A 474 4.01 3.93 29.47
CA LEU A 474 2.67 3.60 29.00
C LEU A 474 1.81 4.86 28.96
N THR A 475 1.41 5.28 27.76
CA THR A 475 0.49 6.39 27.54
C THR A 475 -0.82 5.88 26.95
N VAL A 476 -1.95 6.34 27.50
CA VAL A 476 -3.28 6.11 26.93
C VAL A 476 -4.05 7.44 26.95
N THR A 477 -4.47 7.92 25.80
CA THR A 477 -5.16 9.21 25.64
C THR A 477 -6.45 9.09 24.84
N ASN A 478 -7.48 9.87 25.22
CA ASN A 478 -8.75 10.03 24.49
C ASN A 478 -9.48 8.72 24.14
N SER A 479 -9.13 7.61 24.79
CA SER A 479 -9.51 6.26 24.36
C SER A 479 -10.66 5.70 25.19
N THR A 480 -11.49 4.87 24.57
CA THR A 480 -12.51 4.08 25.26
C THR A 480 -11.96 2.70 25.63
N LEU A 481 -12.03 2.34 26.92
CA LEU A 481 -11.68 1.01 27.43
C LEU A 481 -12.89 0.44 28.19
N GLU A 482 -13.65 -0.45 27.55
CA GLU A 482 -15.00 -0.82 27.98
C GLU A 482 -15.23 -2.33 28.14
N GLY A 483 -15.93 -2.77 29.18
CA GLY A 483 -16.36 -4.18 29.39
C GLY A 483 -15.24 -5.21 29.58
N ASN A 484 -13.98 -4.80 29.51
CA ASN A 484 -12.83 -5.71 29.47
C ASN A 484 -12.72 -6.51 30.78
N THR A 485 -12.48 -7.82 30.64
CA THR A 485 -12.53 -8.76 31.77
C THR A 485 -11.17 -9.42 32.01
N ALA A 486 -10.60 -9.15 33.19
CA ALA A 486 -9.37 -9.78 33.66
C ALA A 486 -9.61 -10.96 34.61
N GLY A 487 -9.01 -12.12 34.31
CA GLY A 487 -9.01 -13.28 35.20
C GLY A 487 -8.33 -12.98 36.54
N TYR A 488 -7.31 -12.12 36.53
CA TYR A 488 -6.60 -11.57 37.68
C TYR A 488 -6.81 -10.05 37.80
N ASN A 489 -5.77 -9.22 37.65
CA ASN A 489 -5.81 -7.77 37.94
C ASN A 489 -5.93 -6.92 36.66
N GLY A 490 -6.39 -5.68 36.78
CA GLY A 490 -6.48 -4.74 35.65
C GLY A 490 -7.49 -5.19 34.59
N GLY A 491 -8.78 -4.93 34.81
CA GLY A 491 -9.83 -5.29 33.85
C GLY A 491 -9.63 -4.61 32.50
N ALA A 492 -9.55 -3.27 32.46
CA ALA A 492 -9.06 -2.56 31.28
C ALA A 492 -7.55 -2.70 31.15
N LEU A 493 -6.80 -2.27 32.18
CA LEU A 493 -5.37 -1.96 32.05
C LEU A 493 -4.54 -2.51 33.22
N TYR A 494 -3.43 -3.16 32.89
CA TYR A 494 -2.42 -3.62 33.85
C TYR A 494 -1.02 -3.17 33.45
N ALA A 495 -0.37 -2.38 34.30
CA ALA A 495 1.02 -1.93 34.14
C ALA A 495 1.90 -2.37 35.32
N TYR A 496 3.11 -2.84 35.01
CA TYR A 496 4.03 -3.42 36.00
C TYR A 496 5.49 -3.19 35.62
N TYR A 497 6.30 -2.65 36.54
CA TYR A 497 7.71 -2.28 36.31
C TYR A 497 7.96 -1.21 35.22
N THR A 498 6.92 -0.52 34.75
CA THR A 498 6.95 0.69 33.89
C THR A 498 7.73 1.84 34.53
N ASP A 499 8.20 2.79 33.72
CA ASP A 499 8.67 4.09 34.19
C ASP A 499 7.46 5.01 34.47
N ASP A 500 6.99 5.82 33.52
CA ASP A 500 5.78 6.65 33.67
C ASP A 500 4.51 5.99 33.10
N VAL A 501 3.38 6.21 33.80
CA VAL A 501 2.04 5.79 33.35
C VAL A 501 1.14 7.03 33.26
N THR A 502 0.73 7.36 32.04
CA THR A 502 -0.12 8.52 31.74
C THR A 502 -1.46 8.06 31.17
N LEU A 503 -2.56 8.43 31.84
CA LEU A 503 -3.92 8.27 31.32
C LEU A 503 -4.57 9.65 31.23
N SER A 504 -4.92 10.13 30.03
CA SER A 504 -5.64 11.41 29.86
C SER A 504 -6.90 11.30 29.00
N GLY A 505 -8.00 11.93 29.40
CA GLY A 505 -9.22 12.03 28.55
C GLY A 505 -9.93 10.70 28.25
N ASN A 506 -9.63 9.59 28.95
CA ASN A 506 -10.15 8.27 28.59
C ASN A 506 -11.51 7.98 29.23
N ARG A 507 -12.37 7.25 28.52
CA ARG A 507 -13.59 6.62 29.04
C ARG A 507 -13.31 5.17 29.42
N ILE A 508 -13.24 4.87 30.72
CA ILE A 508 -12.86 3.54 31.27
C ILE A 508 -14.06 2.95 32.02
N VAL A 509 -14.82 2.05 31.40
CA VAL A 509 -16.19 1.70 31.83
C VAL A 509 -16.45 0.19 31.92
N ASP A 510 -17.21 -0.23 32.95
CA ASP A 510 -17.71 -1.59 33.20
C ASP A 510 -16.64 -2.72 33.28
N ASN A 511 -15.35 -2.35 33.32
CA ASN A 511 -14.25 -3.30 33.30
C ASN A 511 -14.16 -4.08 34.62
N THR A 512 -13.86 -5.38 34.52
CA THR A 512 -13.92 -6.31 35.66
C THR A 512 -12.59 -7.00 35.90
N ALA A 513 -12.00 -6.81 37.08
CA ALA A 513 -10.91 -7.64 37.60
C ALA A 513 -11.46 -8.79 38.46
N GLY A 514 -10.71 -9.89 38.54
CA GLY A 514 -11.10 -11.17 39.15
C GLY A 514 -11.66 -11.03 40.57
N SER A 515 -12.99 -10.94 40.67
CA SER A 515 -13.75 -10.26 41.74
C SER A 515 -13.65 -10.85 43.15
N THR A 516 -12.90 -11.94 43.35
CA THR A 516 -12.75 -12.63 44.64
C THR A 516 -11.34 -12.59 45.24
N ALA A 517 -10.34 -12.07 44.52
CA ALA A 517 -8.95 -12.04 44.99
C ALA A 517 -8.05 -10.93 44.38
N TYR A 518 -8.52 -10.19 43.36
CA TYR A 518 -7.66 -9.37 42.49
C TYR A 518 -8.15 -7.91 42.36
N SER A 519 -7.30 -7.02 41.87
CA SER A 519 -7.46 -5.57 42.02
C SER A 519 -7.42 -4.79 40.71
N GLY A 520 -7.93 -3.55 40.72
CA GLY A 520 -7.95 -2.64 39.57
C GLY A 520 -8.97 -3.08 38.53
N GLY A 521 -10.24 -2.70 38.68
CA GLY A 521 -11.31 -3.04 37.73
C GLY A 521 -11.08 -2.32 36.41
N GLY A 522 -10.95 -0.99 36.44
CA GLY A 522 -10.39 -0.22 35.33
C GLY A 522 -8.88 -0.50 35.23
N ALA A 523 -8.08 0.21 36.03
CA ALA A 523 -6.62 0.17 35.92
C ALA A 523 -5.90 -0.37 37.18
N TYR A 524 -4.76 -1.03 36.96
CA TYR A 524 -3.84 -1.53 37.98
C TYR A 524 -2.40 -1.10 37.68
N THR A 525 -1.72 -0.45 38.63
CA THR A 525 -0.28 -0.11 38.53
C THR A 525 0.53 -0.68 39.71
N TYR A 526 1.71 -1.24 39.42
CA TYR A 526 2.63 -1.79 40.43
C TYR A 526 4.11 -1.62 40.06
N TYR A 527 4.92 -1.06 40.98
CA TYR A 527 6.33 -0.71 40.71
C TYR A 527 6.47 0.21 39.49
N VAL A 528 5.82 1.38 39.52
CA VAL A 528 5.93 2.42 38.48
C VAL A 528 6.67 3.64 39.06
N ASP A 529 7.35 4.45 38.25
CA ASP A 529 8.07 5.61 38.78
C ASP A 529 7.15 6.79 39.11
N SER A 530 6.26 7.18 38.18
CA SER A 530 5.14 8.11 38.40
C SER A 530 3.78 7.50 38.04
N VAL A 531 2.71 8.27 38.29
CA VAL A 531 1.36 8.03 37.77
C VAL A 531 0.72 9.40 37.49
N SER A 532 0.32 9.67 36.25
CA SER A 532 -0.46 10.86 35.88
C SER A 532 -1.81 10.44 35.32
N VAL A 533 -2.90 10.88 35.95
CA VAL A 533 -4.26 10.51 35.56
C VAL A 533 -5.11 11.79 35.53
N SER A 534 -5.44 12.25 34.31
CA SER A 534 -6.06 13.55 34.02
C SER A 534 -7.34 13.46 33.19
N GLY A 535 -8.45 14.08 33.60
CA GLY A 535 -9.63 14.22 32.72
C GLY A 535 -10.33 12.91 32.33
N ASN A 536 -10.15 11.80 33.05
CA ASN A 536 -10.71 10.49 32.69
C ASN A 536 -12.07 10.25 33.38
N LEU A 537 -12.96 9.53 32.70
CA LEU A 537 -14.17 8.94 33.27
C LEU A 537 -13.89 7.47 33.67
N PHE A 538 -14.11 7.15 34.95
CA PHE A 538 -14.15 5.78 35.46
C PHE A 538 -15.58 5.45 35.92
N CYS A 539 -16.34 4.67 35.13
CA CYS A 539 -17.74 4.28 35.43
C CYS A 539 -17.88 2.76 35.70
N GLN A 540 -18.59 2.38 36.76
CA GLN A 540 -19.00 1.02 37.17
C GLN A 540 -17.93 -0.10 37.30
N ASN A 541 -16.66 0.18 37.04
CA ASN A 541 -15.57 -0.80 37.10
C ASN A 541 -15.49 -1.58 38.42
N THR A 542 -15.25 -2.89 38.35
CA THR A 542 -15.43 -3.83 39.47
C THR A 542 -14.18 -4.64 39.82
N ALA A 543 -13.82 -4.70 41.11
CA ALA A 543 -12.67 -5.45 41.61
C ALA A 543 -12.82 -5.95 43.07
N MET A 544 -11.76 -6.55 43.64
CA MET A 544 -11.63 -6.73 45.10
C MET A 544 -11.07 -5.48 45.79
N TYR A 545 -10.11 -4.79 45.18
CA TYR A 545 -9.58 -3.51 45.65
C TYR A 545 -9.33 -2.59 44.47
N GLY A 546 -9.67 -1.31 44.57
CA GLY A 546 -9.61 -0.38 43.43
C GLY A 546 -10.56 -0.79 42.33
N GLY A 547 -11.85 -0.43 42.45
CA GLY A 547 -12.84 -0.65 41.39
C GLY A 547 -12.45 0.12 40.15
N GLY A 548 -12.36 1.45 40.23
CA GLY A 548 -11.82 2.29 39.15
C GLY A 548 -10.31 2.08 38.99
N PHE A 549 -9.53 2.38 40.03
CA PHE A 549 -8.07 2.31 40.00
C PHE A 549 -7.45 1.67 41.25
N TYR A 550 -6.48 0.77 41.06
CA TYR A 550 -5.58 0.27 42.10
C TYR A 550 -4.12 0.63 41.81
N SER A 551 -3.49 1.46 42.66
CA SER A 551 -2.08 1.83 42.52
C SER A 551 -1.24 1.46 43.75
N TYR A 552 -0.15 0.73 43.53
CA TYR A 552 0.67 0.16 44.60
C TYR A 552 2.17 0.29 44.33
N TYR A 553 2.89 0.89 45.29
CA TYR A 553 4.34 1.07 45.27
C TYR A 553 4.85 1.86 44.05
N THR A 554 4.73 3.19 44.11
CA THR A 554 5.41 4.14 43.21
C THR A 554 6.80 4.52 43.76
N ILE A 555 7.81 4.67 42.88
CA ILE A 555 9.23 4.53 43.27
C ILE A 555 9.95 5.86 43.56
N SER A 556 9.98 6.82 42.63
CA SER A 556 10.82 8.02 42.78
C SER A 556 10.07 9.36 42.79
N SER A 557 8.89 9.45 42.18
CA SER A 557 8.23 10.72 41.89
C SER A 557 6.80 10.84 42.48
N THR A 558 5.93 11.66 41.86
CA THR A 558 4.59 12.02 42.33
C THR A 558 3.50 11.17 41.67
N GLN A 559 2.36 11.03 42.35
CA GLN A 559 1.11 10.64 41.69
C GLN A 559 0.22 11.87 41.54
N SER A 560 -0.29 12.12 40.34
CA SER A 560 -1.27 13.18 40.05
C SER A 560 -2.61 12.55 39.67
N TRP A 561 -3.66 12.96 40.36
CA TRP A 561 -5.05 12.62 40.07
C TRP A 561 -5.81 13.95 39.94
N THR A 562 -6.03 14.38 38.70
CA THR A 562 -6.57 15.71 38.37
C THR A 562 -7.75 15.61 37.42
N ASN A 563 -8.83 16.34 37.69
CA ASN A 563 -9.94 16.56 36.76
C ASN A 563 -10.69 15.28 36.35
N ASN A 564 -10.61 14.20 37.13
CA ASN A 564 -11.25 12.92 36.79
C ASN A 564 -12.64 12.75 37.42
N VAL A 565 -13.49 11.96 36.77
CA VAL A 565 -14.76 11.47 37.29
C VAL A 565 -14.62 10.00 37.70
N PHE A 566 -14.98 9.67 38.94
CA PHE A 566 -15.08 8.30 39.44
C PHE A 566 -16.51 8.04 39.92
N VAL A 567 -17.29 7.33 39.11
CA VAL A 567 -18.72 7.08 39.32
C VAL A 567 -19.05 5.59 39.44
N GLU A 568 -19.80 5.22 40.49
CA GLU A 568 -20.36 3.88 40.76
C GLU A 568 -19.38 2.66 40.77
N ASN A 569 -18.07 2.90 40.71
CA ASN A 569 -17.05 1.85 40.75
C ASN A 569 -17.12 1.02 42.05
N THR A 570 -16.99 -0.30 41.94
CA THR A 570 -17.30 -1.25 43.02
C THR A 570 -16.10 -2.08 43.48
N ALA A 571 -15.77 -2.00 44.78
CA ALA A 571 -14.74 -2.81 45.41
C ALA A 571 -15.30 -3.77 46.48
N ASN A 572 -15.12 -5.08 46.24
CA ASN A 572 -15.52 -6.14 47.19
C ASN A 572 -14.74 -6.10 48.54
N TYR A 573 -13.73 -5.23 48.69
CA TYR A 573 -13.07 -4.96 49.97
C TYR A 573 -12.81 -3.46 50.23
N SER A 574 -11.96 -2.78 49.45
CA SER A 574 -11.61 -1.37 49.71
C SER A 574 -11.17 -0.58 48.46
N GLY A 575 -11.46 0.72 48.43
CA GLY A 575 -11.19 1.61 47.29
C GLY A 575 -12.15 1.35 46.14
N GLY A 576 -13.38 1.84 46.21
CA GLY A 576 -14.36 1.73 45.11
C GLY A 576 -13.88 2.51 43.90
N GLY A 577 -13.71 3.83 44.03
CA GLY A 577 -13.01 4.67 43.05
C GLY A 577 -11.51 4.34 43.01
N ILE A 578 -10.73 4.89 43.95
CA ILE A 578 -9.27 4.76 44.00
C ILE A 578 -8.79 4.00 45.24
N TYR A 579 -7.83 3.09 45.05
CA TYR A 579 -6.98 2.51 46.10
C TYR A 579 -5.51 2.92 45.89
N THR A 580 -4.90 3.64 46.84
CA THR A 580 -3.44 3.93 46.85
C THR A 580 -2.74 3.31 48.05
N GLN A 581 -1.58 2.68 47.85
CA GLN A 581 -0.78 2.11 48.94
C GLN A 581 0.73 2.20 48.74
N SER A 582 1.44 2.68 49.77
CA SER A 582 2.91 2.73 49.88
C SER A 582 3.62 3.58 48.81
N ASN A 583 2.89 4.47 48.15
CA ASN A 583 3.40 5.42 47.16
C ASN A 583 4.04 6.63 47.85
N ALA A 584 4.82 7.40 47.09
CA ALA A 584 5.33 8.71 47.51
C ALA A 584 4.21 9.78 47.49
N TYR A 585 4.53 11.01 47.11
CA TYR A 585 3.60 12.14 47.25
C TYR A 585 2.46 12.02 46.22
N ALA A 586 1.21 11.98 46.70
CA ALA A 586 0.03 11.71 45.88
C ALA A 586 -1.01 12.84 46.02
N ASP A 587 -1.12 13.67 44.99
CA ASP A 587 -2.07 14.77 44.91
C ASP A 587 -3.35 14.31 44.22
N VAL A 588 -4.48 14.49 44.90
CA VAL A 588 -5.85 14.24 44.43
C VAL A 588 -6.56 15.58 44.45
N ILE A 589 -6.53 16.27 43.31
CA ILE A 589 -6.93 17.67 43.14
C ILE A 589 -8.06 17.72 42.11
N ASN A 590 -9.14 18.46 42.37
CA ASN A 590 -10.21 18.68 41.38
C ASN A 590 -10.78 17.36 40.79
N ASN A 591 -11.30 16.42 41.58
CA ASN A 591 -11.95 15.21 41.05
C ASN A 591 -13.39 15.05 41.56
N THR A 592 -14.26 14.43 40.77
CA THR A 592 -15.65 14.14 41.14
C THR A 592 -15.80 12.67 41.51
N PHE A 593 -16.13 12.36 42.77
CA PHE A 593 -16.42 11.01 43.25
C PHE A 593 -17.91 10.84 43.59
N VAL A 594 -18.61 9.98 42.85
CA VAL A 594 -20.07 9.75 42.99
C VAL A 594 -20.38 8.26 43.07
N GLY A 595 -21.32 7.85 43.93
CA GLY A 595 -21.89 6.48 43.95
C GLY A 595 -20.97 5.30 44.35
N ASN A 596 -19.64 5.41 44.25
CA ASN A 596 -18.70 4.29 44.39
C ASN A 596 -18.92 3.45 45.67
N GLU A 597 -18.87 2.13 45.55
CA GLU A 597 -19.13 1.17 46.64
C GLU A 597 -17.84 0.52 47.17
N ALA A 598 -17.69 0.43 48.50
CA ALA A 598 -16.66 -0.40 49.11
C ALA A 598 -17.13 -1.13 50.38
N ASN A 599 -17.06 -2.46 50.39
CA ASN A 599 -17.58 -3.30 51.49
C ASN A 599 -16.94 -3.05 52.89
N TYR A 600 -15.77 -2.41 52.96
CA TYR A 600 -15.11 -2.08 54.24
C TYR A 600 -14.65 -0.62 54.35
N TYR A 601 -13.82 -0.13 53.41
CA TYR A 601 -13.09 1.14 53.57
C TYR A 601 -12.78 1.82 52.21
N GLY A 602 -12.90 3.14 52.15
CA GLY A 602 -12.68 3.95 50.96
C GLY A 602 -13.68 3.65 49.85
N GLY A 603 -14.92 4.14 49.95
CA GLY A 603 -15.86 4.13 48.80
C GLY A 603 -15.28 4.92 47.62
N ALA A 604 -14.97 6.19 47.83
CA ALA A 604 -14.27 7.03 46.86
C ALA A 604 -12.77 6.77 46.87
N LEU A 605 -12.15 6.92 48.05
CA LEU A 605 -10.69 6.95 48.19
C LEU A 605 -10.22 6.16 49.41
N TYR A 606 -9.39 5.15 49.15
CA TYR A 606 -8.60 4.45 50.16
C TYR A 606 -7.12 4.86 50.02
N SER A 607 -6.53 5.38 51.10
CA SER A 607 -5.11 5.74 51.20
C SER A 607 -4.44 4.91 52.31
N TYR A 608 -3.31 4.28 52.00
CA TYR A 608 -2.48 3.61 53.01
C TYR A 608 -1.00 3.96 52.87
N ALA A 609 -0.47 4.69 53.86
CA ALA A 609 0.92 5.16 53.94
C ALA A 609 1.38 6.10 52.79
N THR A 610 0.48 6.49 51.88
CA THR A 610 0.64 7.62 50.96
C THR A 610 0.42 8.95 51.67
N TYR A 611 0.91 10.07 51.13
CA TYR A 611 0.65 11.41 51.66
C TYR A 611 0.62 12.46 50.54
N GLY A 612 -0.21 13.49 50.66
CA GLY A 612 -0.34 14.52 49.62
C GLY A 612 -1.64 15.32 49.74
N SER A 613 -1.89 16.19 48.75
CA SER A 613 -3.03 17.13 48.76
C SER A 613 -4.32 16.39 48.41
N VAL A 614 -5.36 16.54 49.21
CA VAL A 614 -6.73 16.15 48.82
C VAL A 614 -7.55 17.42 48.80
N VAL A 615 -7.67 18.03 47.62
CA VAL A 615 -8.13 19.42 47.44
C VAL A 615 -9.18 19.52 46.35
N ASN A 616 -10.18 20.38 46.52
CA ASN A 616 -11.18 20.69 45.48
C ASN A 616 -11.98 19.49 44.93
N ASN A 617 -11.97 18.33 45.59
CA ASN A 617 -12.75 17.18 45.13
C ASN A 617 -14.20 17.26 45.59
N ILE A 618 -15.13 16.75 44.79
CA ILE A 618 -16.49 16.41 45.24
C ILE A 618 -16.48 14.98 45.75
N PHE A 619 -17.02 14.77 46.95
CA PHE A 619 -17.39 13.44 47.42
C PHE A 619 -18.89 13.40 47.69
N ALA A 620 -19.67 12.71 46.84
CA ALA A 620 -21.12 12.61 46.92
C ALA A 620 -21.63 11.16 46.87
N TYR A 621 -22.75 10.89 47.55
CA TYR A 621 -23.53 9.64 47.45
C TYR A 621 -22.77 8.30 47.63
N GLN A 622 -21.66 8.27 48.38
CA GLN A 622 -20.79 7.09 48.51
C GLN A 622 -21.49 5.94 49.25
N LEU A 623 -21.31 4.70 48.77
CA LEU A 623 -22.10 3.53 49.19
C LEU A 623 -21.30 2.52 50.03
N ASP A 624 -21.86 2.21 51.21
CA ASP A 624 -21.29 1.33 52.24
C ASP A 624 -19.80 1.61 52.62
N GLY A 625 -19.29 0.87 53.61
CA GLY A 625 -17.95 1.11 54.16
C GLY A 625 -17.74 2.51 54.74
N ASP A 626 -16.52 3.02 54.61
CA ASP A 626 -16.18 4.41 54.91
C ASP A 626 -15.82 5.14 53.60
N GLY A 627 -16.61 6.12 53.13
CA GLY A 627 -16.41 6.83 51.86
C GLY A 627 -14.98 7.34 51.59
N VAL A 628 -14.29 7.91 52.59
CA VAL A 628 -12.86 8.26 52.50
C VAL A 628 -12.09 7.77 53.74
N TYR A 629 -10.96 7.09 53.51
CA TYR A 629 -10.21 6.37 54.56
C TYR A 629 -8.68 6.53 54.46
N ALA A 630 -8.03 6.91 55.57
CA ALA A 630 -6.56 6.91 55.71
C ALA A 630 -6.07 5.82 56.69
N GLY A 631 -5.35 4.81 56.21
CA GLY A 631 -4.96 3.63 56.97
C GLY A 631 -3.82 3.78 57.99
N ASP A 632 -2.96 4.81 57.86
CA ASP A 632 -1.93 5.12 58.85
C ASP A 632 -1.84 6.62 59.17
N SER A 633 -1.33 6.90 60.35
CA SER A 633 -0.96 8.20 60.89
C SER A 633 -0.05 9.04 59.98
N ALA A 634 0.79 8.41 59.15
CA ALA A 634 1.58 9.11 58.13
C ALA A 634 0.67 9.87 57.15
N SER A 635 -0.35 9.18 56.60
CA SER A 635 -1.34 9.68 55.62
C SER A 635 -2.29 10.75 56.13
N ASN A 636 -2.18 11.14 57.41
CA ASN A 636 -2.84 12.32 57.97
C ASN A 636 -1.86 13.39 58.47
N THR A 637 -0.60 13.05 58.72
CA THR A 637 0.38 14.02 59.27
C THR A 637 0.97 14.93 58.18
N TYR A 638 0.86 14.50 56.92
CA TYR A 638 1.46 15.16 55.75
C TYR A 638 0.51 15.28 54.56
N SER A 639 -0.81 15.21 54.81
CA SER A 639 -1.85 15.32 53.79
C SER A 639 -2.86 16.39 54.19
N ASP A 640 -3.08 17.38 53.34
CA ASP A 640 -4.05 18.45 53.57
C ASP A 640 -5.38 18.08 52.91
N PHE A 641 -6.45 17.90 53.72
CA PHE A 641 -7.82 17.70 53.23
C PHE A 641 -8.56 19.04 53.32
N THR A 642 -8.53 19.82 52.25
CA THR A 642 -9.03 21.21 52.24
C THR A 642 -9.79 21.56 50.98
N TYR A 643 -10.80 22.43 51.08
CA TYR A 643 -11.63 22.90 49.94
C TYR A 643 -12.35 21.79 49.15
N ASN A 644 -12.60 20.61 49.74
CA ASN A 644 -13.44 19.57 49.13
C ASN A 644 -14.92 19.77 49.52
N ASP A 645 -15.85 19.34 48.67
CA ASP A 645 -17.26 19.19 49.05
C ASP A 645 -17.53 17.77 49.60
N TRP A 646 -18.41 17.70 50.59
CA TRP A 646 -18.81 16.45 51.25
C TRP A 646 -20.34 16.37 51.32
N TYR A 647 -20.95 16.04 50.19
CA TYR A 647 -22.39 16.03 50.01
C TYR A 647 -23.01 14.64 50.19
N ALA A 648 -24.27 14.60 50.64
CA ALA A 648 -25.13 13.42 50.89
C ALA A 648 -24.59 12.33 51.86
N ASN A 649 -23.28 12.21 52.01
CA ASN A 649 -22.55 11.25 52.84
C ASN A 649 -22.76 11.53 54.34
N THR A 650 -22.64 10.50 55.17
CA THR A 650 -22.78 10.64 56.62
C THR A 650 -21.48 11.13 57.30
N ALA A 651 -21.48 11.12 58.64
CA ALA A 651 -20.32 11.50 59.45
C ALA A 651 -19.49 10.30 59.94
N THR A 652 -19.93 9.06 59.69
CA THR A 652 -19.08 7.87 59.89
C THR A 652 -18.15 7.64 58.72
N ASP A 653 -18.59 7.99 57.52
CA ASP A 653 -17.99 7.58 56.25
C ASP A 653 -16.74 8.42 55.89
N ARG A 654 -16.13 9.01 56.92
CA ARG A 654 -14.84 9.68 56.97
C ARG A 654 -14.05 9.09 58.13
N ALA A 655 -13.07 8.27 57.82
CA ALA A 655 -12.49 7.37 58.81
C ALA A 655 -10.97 7.17 58.63
N GLY A 656 -10.43 6.23 59.41
CA GLY A 656 -9.00 6.05 59.55
C GLY A 656 -8.38 7.22 60.33
N TYR A 657 -7.32 7.82 59.80
CA TYR A 657 -6.54 8.86 60.49
C TYR A 657 -6.86 10.31 60.08
N PHE A 658 -7.55 10.58 58.97
CA PHE A 658 -7.79 11.95 58.46
C PHE A 658 -8.44 12.91 59.49
N THR A 659 -7.95 14.15 59.59
CA THR A 659 -8.31 15.12 60.64
C THR A 659 -9.07 16.36 60.13
N PHE A 660 -10.32 16.13 59.70
CA PHE A 660 -11.24 17.14 59.17
C PHE A 660 -11.51 18.32 60.15
N SER A 661 -10.95 19.50 59.88
CA SER A 661 -11.12 20.73 60.68
C SER A 661 -12.12 21.70 60.04
N THR A 662 -13.42 21.48 60.26
CA THR A 662 -14.55 22.17 59.61
C THR A 662 -14.76 23.65 59.97
N SER A 663 -13.70 24.37 60.34
CA SER A 663 -13.74 25.82 60.62
C SER A 663 -12.53 26.62 60.12
N THR A 664 -11.56 25.96 59.46
CA THR A 664 -10.33 26.59 58.96
C THR A 664 -9.77 25.94 57.68
N SER A 665 -10.55 25.11 56.97
CA SER A 665 -10.04 24.20 55.92
C SER A 665 -10.72 24.32 54.56
N GLY A 666 -11.55 25.35 54.32
CA GLY A 666 -12.28 25.50 53.04
C GLY A 666 -13.45 24.55 52.83
N ASN A 667 -13.33 23.27 53.22
CA ASN A 667 -14.28 22.20 52.88
C ASN A 667 -15.76 22.55 53.16
N ILE A 668 -16.62 22.22 52.20
CA ILE A 668 -18.07 22.51 52.21
C ILE A 668 -18.92 21.23 52.33
N THR A 669 -20.25 21.39 52.35
CA THR A 669 -21.27 20.31 52.36
C THR A 669 -22.51 20.78 51.60
N THR A 670 -22.28 21.45 50.46
CA THR A 670 -23.30 22.03 49.57
C THR A 670 -23.89 20.93 48.68
N SER A 671 -24.90 21.26 47.87
CA SER A 671 -25.26 20.38 46.76
C SER A 671 -24.33 20.74 45.61
N PRO A 672 -23.61 19.79 44.98
CA PRO A 672 -22.82 20.05 43.79
C PRO A 672 -23.64 20.68 42.68
N GLY A 673 -24.91 20.28 42.56
CA GLY A 673 -25.79 20.85 41.55
C GLY A 673 -25.52 20.32 40.15
N PHE A 674 -25.03 19.07 40.07
CA PHE A 674 -24.89 18.31 38.83
C PHE A 674 -26.11 18.48 37.92
N THR A 675 -25.85 18.71 36.65
CA THR A 675 -26.84 18.99 35.60
C THR A 675 -27.72 17.75 35.37
N SER A 676 -27.13 16.55 35.26
CA SER A 676 -27.84 15.26 35.30
C SER A 676 -27.21 14.29 36.32
N TYR A 677 -28.02 13.68 37.19
CA TYR A 677 -27.55 12.55 38.00
C TYR A 677 -28.67 11.53 38.27
N GLY A 678 -28.56 10.36 37.65
CA GLY A 678 -29.43 9.20 37.72
C GLY A 678 -28.81 8.03 38.49
N ALA A 679 -29.12 7.93 39.79
CA ALA A 679 -28.80 6.74 40.59
C ALA A 679 -29.70 5.53 40.24
N ASP A 680 -29.69 5.08 38.99
CA ASP A 680 -30.44 3.93 38.47
C ASP A 680 -29.56 2.75 38.00
N GLY A 681 -28.25 2.96 37.85
CA GLY A 681 -27.26 1.94 37.52
C GLY A 681 -26.77 1.99 36.07
N ASP A 682 -26.73 3.17 35.46
CA ASP A 682 -26.14 3.46 34.15
C ASP A 682 -25.42 4.81 34.22
N CYS A 683 -24.12 4.81 34.55
CA CYS A 683 -23.35 6.04 34.77
C CYS A 683 -22.71 6.65 33.52
N ASP A 684 -23.06 6.17 32.32
CA ASP A 684 -22.72 6.85 31.06
C ASP A 684 -23.77 7.90 30.68
N ASN A 685 -24.94 7.95 31.35
CA ASN A 685 -25.95 9.01 31.16
C ASN A 685 -25.93 10.11 32.26
N ASP A 686 -24.94 10.06 33.14
CA ASP A 686 -24.73 11.03 34.21
C ASP A 686 -23.85 12.20 33.74
N ASP A 687 -24.32 13.44 33.93
CA ASP A 687 -23.57 14.67 33.64
C ASP A 687 -23.17 15.37 34.95
N PHE A 688 -21.86 15.38 35.18
CA PHE A 688 -21.23 15.88 36.40
C PHE A 688 -20.71 17.33 36.30
N THR A 689 -21.05 18.07 35.25
CA THR A 689 -20.87 19.53 35.16
C THR A 689 -21.58 20.26 36.31
N LEU A 690 -21.21 21.52 36.57
CA LEU A 690 -21.73 22.30 37.69
C LEU A 690 -22.70 23.38 37.22
N ALA A 691 -23.99 23.04 37.11
CA ALA A 691 -25.02 24.02 36.72
C ALA A 691 -24.90 25.35 37.51
N ALA A 692 -24.97 26.49 36.81
CA ALA A 692 -24.62 27.85 37.23
C ALA A 692 -25.27 28.42 38.54
N GLY A 693 -26.12 27.65 39.21
CA GLY A 693 -26.61 27.91 40.57
C GLY A 693 -25.86 27.17 41.69
N SER A 694 -24.75 26.48 41.37
CA SER A 694 -24.00 25.62 42.30
C SER A 694 -23.44 26.38 43.52
N GLY A 695 -23.20 25.63 44.59
CA GLY A 695 -22.44 26.09 45.75
C GLY A 695 -20.94 25.77 45.69
N ASN A 696 -20.51 25.11 44.60
CA ASN A 696 -19.15 24.58 44.41
C ASN A 696 -18.35 25.40 43.38
N ILE A 697 -19.02 26.28 42.63
CA ILE A 697 -18.42 27.31 41.77
C ILE A 697 -17.73 28.39 42.62
N ASP A 698 -16.54 28.86 42.19
CA ASP A 698 -15.75 29.94 42.81
C ASP A 698 -15.37 29.65 44.29
N ALA A 699 -15.39 28.36 44.67
CA ALA A 699 -15.45 27.91 46.07
C ALA A 699 -14.19 27.18 46.56
N GLY A 700 -13.28 26.78 45.66
CA GLY A 700 -12.14 25.93 45.99
C GLY A 700 -10.91 26.69 46.49
N TYR A 701 -9.74 26.10 46.32
CA TYR A 701 -8.49 26.59 46.90
C TYR A 701 -7.93 27.78 46.10
N PRO A 702 -7.89 29.02 46.64
CA PRO A 702 -7.59 30.24 45.86
C PRO A 702 -6.10 30.46 45.48
N ALA A 703 -5.38 29.38 45.21
CA ALA A 703 -4.06 29.34 44.60
C ALA A 703 -4.00 28.38 43.40
N TYR A 704 -4.99 27.52 43.23
CA TYR A 704 -5.44 27.06 41.92
C TYR A 704 -6.45 28.10 41.41
N LEU A 705 -6.55 28.26 40.10
CA LEU A 705 -7.45 29.21 39.43
C LEU A 705 -8.07 28.48 38.24
N ASP A 706 -9.32 28.79 37.91
CA ASP A 706 -9.95 28.36 36.65
C ASP A 706 -9.37 29.16 35.47
N PRO A 707 -9.64 28.78 34.21
CA PRO A 707 -9.09 29.46 33.03
C PRO A 707 -9.39 30.98 32.97
N ASP A 708 -10.51 31.44 33.51
CA ASP A 708 -10.86 32.88 33.60
C ASP A 708 -10.01 33.66 34.64
N GLY A 709 -9.31 32.95 35.53
CA GLY A 709 -8.53 33.51 36.64
C GLY A 709 -9.29 33.73 37.95
N SER A 710 -10.48 33.15 38.11
CA SER A 710 -11.24 33.06 39.36
C SER A 710 -10.67 31.99 40.32
N ALA A 711 -11.43 31.51 41.30
CA ALA A 711 -10.90 30.78 42.46
C ALA A 711 -11.21 29.27 42.48
N SER A 712 -10.68 28.54 41.49
CA SER A 712 -10.72 27.09 41.25
C SER A 712 -11.96 26.38 41.79
N ASP A 713 -12.84 26.00 40.88
CA ASP A 713 -14.03 25.20 41.15
C ASP A 713 -13.74 23.88 41.89
N ILE A 714 -14.75 23.41 42.63
CA ILE A 714 -14.70 22.14 43.37
C ILE A 714 -15.45 21.08 42.57
N GLY A 715 -14.73 20.37 41.70
CA GLY A 715 -15.22 19.29 40.84
C GLY A 715 -14.13 18.78 39.91
N ALA A 716 -14.47 17.86 39.00
CA ALA A 716 -13.62 17.47 37.88
C ALA A 716 -13.39 18.63 36.89
N TYR A 717 -14.45 19.37 36.59
CA TYR A 717 -14.49 20.51 35.67
C TYR A 717 -14.07 21.81 36.38
N GLY A 718 -12.85 21.86 36.92
CA GLY A 718 -12.39 23.04 37.65
C GLY A 718 -10.88 23.17 37.74
N GLY A 719 -10.41 24.42 37.87
CA GLY A 719 -9.01 24.79 38.09
C GLY A 719 -8.10 24.70 36.87
N THR A 720 -6.78 24.77 37.14
CA THR A 720 -5.77 24.95 36.09
C THR A 720 -5.61 23.68 35.25
N GLY A 721 -6.02 23.73 33.98
CA GLY A 721 -5.94 22.60 33.07
C GLY A 721 -7.09 21.60 33.20
N ALA A 722 -8.21 21.99 33.83
CA ALA A 722 -9.50 21.53 33.33
C ALA A 722 -9.76 22.20 31.96
N SER A 723 -10.62 21.63 31.14
CA SER A 723 -11.40 22.45 30.21
C SER A 723 -12.07 23.56 31.01
N ALA A 724 -12.26 24.73 30.39
CA ALA A 724 -13.26 25.65 30.90
C ALA A 724 -14.65 25.01 30.70
N TRP A 725 -15.72 25.67 31.16
CA TRP A 725 -17.03 25.03 31.12
C TRP A 725 -17.47 24.80 29.67
N ASP A 726 -17.55 23.51 29.37
CA ASP A 726 -17.87 22.75 28.16
C ASP A 726 -19.08 21.91 28.64
N ALA A 727 -20.31 22.26 28.25
CA ALA A 727 -21.52 21.66 28.84
C ALA A 727 -22.13 20.53 28.00
N ASP A 728 -21.70 20.39 26.74
CA ASP A 728 -22.18 19.41 25.78
C ASP A 728 -21.14 18.32 25.46
N GLY A 729 -19.84 18.65 25.44
CA GLY A 729 -18.71 17.72 25.40
C GLY A 729 -17.77 17.83 24.19
N ASP A 730 -17.77 18.92 23.41
CA ASP A 730 -16.89 19.05 22.22
C ASP A 730 -15.42 19.40 22.49
N GLY A 731 -15.12 19.98 23.67
CA GLY A 731 -13.77 20.38 24.11
C GLY A 731 -13.46 21.89 24.08
N TYR A 732 -14.42 22.75 23.73
CA TYR A 732 -14.31 24.21 23.77
C TYR A 732 -14.87 24.78 25.09
N TYR A 733 -15.43 26.01 25.16
CA TYR A 733 -15.92 26.66 26.42
C TYR A 733 -16.56 28.06 26.30
N GLU A 734 -17.31 28.51 27.35
CA GLU A 734 -18.02 29.80 27.67
C GLU A 734 -17.28 31.15 27.44
N GLY A 735 -16.17 31.16 26.71
CA GLY A 735 -15.47 32.36 26.25
C GLY A 735 -14.76 32.20 24.90
N ALA A 736 -15.07 31.11 24.18
CA ALA A 736 -14.54 30.75 22.87
C ALA A 736 -15.65 30.10 22.04
N ASP A 737 -16.29 29.06 22.57
CA ASP A 737 -17.63 28.59 22.17
C ASP A 737 -18.70 29.65 22.52
N CYS A 738 -19.84 29.54 21.84
CA CYS A 738 -20.88 30.54 21.71
C CYS A 738 -22.33 30.02 21.91
N ASP A 739 -22.58 28.72 21.96
CA ASP A 739 -23.81 28.14 22.57
C ASP A 739 -23.52 26.82 23.28
N ASP A 740 -22.97 26.93 24.51
CA ASP A 740 -22.43 25.85 25.35
C ASP A 740 -23.40 24.67 25.69
N ASP A 741 -24.61 24.61 25.12
CA ASP A 741 -25.63 23.58 25.33
C ASP A 741 -25.71 22.58 24.12
N ASP A 742 -24.93 22.71 23.03
CA ASP A 742 -24.92 21.77 21.87
C ASP A 742 -23.54 21.56 21.17
N ALA A 743 -23.02 20.32 21.22
CA ALA A 743 -21.65 19.90 20.86
C ALA A 743 -21.34 19.86 19.34
N THR A 744 -21.97 20.73 18.56
CA THR A 744 -21.60 21.02 17.17
C THR A 744 -21.15 22.48 16.98
N VAL A 745 -21.32 23.33 17.99
CA VAL A 745 -21.07 24.78 17.96
C VAL A 745 -19.75 25.10 18.66
N TYR A 746 -18.65 25.22 17.92
CA TYR A 746 -17.33 25.52 18.46
C TYR A 746 -16.37 26.24 17.52
N PRO A 747 -15.36 26.97 18.03
CA PRO A 747 -14.32 27.62 17.24
C PRO A 747 -13.66 26.76 16.15
N GLY A 748 -14.06 26.99 14.90
CA GLY A 748 -13.64 26.22 13.72
C GLY A 748 -14.43 24.93 13.48
N ALA A 749 -15.69 24.86 13.90
CA ALA A 749 -16.67 23.87 13.45
C ALA A 749 -17.00 24.03 11.95
N THR A 750 -17.98 23.26 11.49
CA THR A 750 -18.52 23.36 10.13
C THR A 750 -19.87 24.04 10.21
N GLU A 751 -19.99 25.23 9.64
CA GLU A 751 -21.23 26.03 9.60
C GLU A 751 -22.39 25.33 8.86
N TYR A 752 -23.60 25.43 9.41
CA TYR A 752 -24.87 24.99 8.81
C TYR A 752 -25.94 26.09 8.85
N CYS A 753 -26.92 26.02 7.94
CA CYS A 753 -28.03 26.96 7.82
C CYS A 753 -29.16 26.75 8.85
N ASP A 754 -28.87 26.79 10.15
CA ASP A 754 -29.90 26.70 11.20
C ASP A 754 -30.18 28.01 11.97
N GLY A 755 -29.30 29.02 11.82
CA GLY A 755 -29.45 30.37 12.35
C GLY A 755 -28.61 30.70 13.59
N GLU A 756 -27.69 29.82 13.99
CA GLU A 756 -26.70 30.05 15.06
C GLU A 756 -25.28 30.32 14.47
N ASP A 757 -24.21 30.32 15.26
CA ASP A 757 -22.84 30.80 14.91
C ASP A 757 -21.85 29.61 15.07
N ASP A 758 -22.07 28.50 14.35
CA ASP A 758 -21.41 27.19 14.58
C ASP A 758 -19.89 27.28 14.78
N ASP A 759 -19.15 28.01 13.93
CA ASP A 759 -17.68 28.14 14.02
C ASP A 759 -17.23 29.21 15.03
N CYS A 760 -18.18 29.88 15.70
CA CYS A 760 -18.03 30.95 16.67
C CYS A 760 -17.12 32.13 16.25
N ASN A 761 -16.92 32.38 14.94
CA ASN A 761 -16.13 33.52 14.47
C ASN A 761 -16.84 34.87 14.70
N GLY A 762 -18.16 34.86 14.87
CA GLY A 762 -19.01 36.03 15.11
C GLY A 762 -19.80 36.51 13.89
N THR A 763 -19.95 35.66 12.87
CA THR A 763 -20.95 35.80 11.81
C THR A 763 -21.74 34.50 11.67
N VAL A 764 -23.04 34.59 11.99
CA VAL A 764 -24.06 33.53 11.82
C VAL A 764 -24.23 33.14 10.35
N ASP A 765 -24.25 31.83 10.11
CA ASP A 765 -24.36 31.12 8.83
C ASP A 765 -23.39 31.62 7.71
N ASP A 766 -22.07 31.69 7.97
CA ASP A 766 -21.07 32.28 7.07
C ASP A 766 -20.12 31.24 6.42
N ALA A 767 -20.36 30.96 5.13
CA ALA A 767 -19.82 29.82 4.37
C ALA A 767 -20.36 28.45 4.82
N ALA A 768 -21.64 28.41 5.24
CA ALA A 768 -22.31 27.19 5.69
C ALA A 768 -22.39 26.11 4.59
N VAL A 769 -22.13 24.86 4.96
CA VAL A 769 -21.96 23.77 3.97
C VAL A 769 -23.27 23.26 3.37
N ASP A 770 -24.40 23.64 3.96
CA ASP A 770 -25.73 23.51 3.37
C ASP A 770 -26.38 24.87 3.03
N GLU A 771 -25.56 25.91 2.77
CA GLU A 771 -25.99 27.18 2.17
C GLU A 771 -26.98 26.93 1.04
N ALA A 772 -28.24 27.34 1.27
CA ALA A 772 -29.26 27.22 0.27
C ALA A 772 -28.89 28.14 -0.90
N THR A 773 -28.76 27.56 -2.08
CA THR A 773 -28.68 28.35 -3.30
C THR A 773 -30.03 29.03 -3.52
N TRP A 774 -30.04 30.35 -3.55
CA TRP A 774 -31.20 31.14 -3.95
C TRP A 774 -31.00 31.67 -5.36
N TYR A 775 -32.10 31.82 -6.07
CA TYR A 775 -32.14 32.12 -7.50
C TYR A 775 -32.87 33.44 -7.71
N ALA A 776 -32.31 34.34 -8.51
CA ALA A 776 -32.87 35.69 -8.65
C ALA A 776 -34.32 35.65 -9.20
N ASP A 777 -35.23 36.38 -8.55
CA ASP A 777 -36.63 36.59 -8.95
C ASP A 777 -36.78 38.07 -9.35
N ALA A 778 -36.42 38.37 -10.60
CA ALA A 778 -36.24 39.72 -11.12
C ALA A 778 -37.56 40.41 -11.49
N ASP A 779 -38.67 39.67 -11.61
CA ASP A 779 -39.99 40.23 -11.92
C ASP A 779 -41.08 40.06 -10.86
N GLY A 780 -40.91 39.13 -9.91
CA GLY A 780 -41.67 39.01 -8.66
C GLY A 780 -42.81 37.99 -8.68
N ASP A 781 -42.57 36.82 -9.27
CA ASP A 781 -43.55 35.77 -9.55
C ASP A 781 -43.53 34.64 -8.47
N GLY A 782 -42.34 34.19 -8.06
CA GLY A 782 -42.14 33.14 -7.05
C GLY A 782 -41.14 32.03 -7.45
N TYR A 783 -40.65 32.07 -8.67
CA TYR A 783 -39.57 31.23 -9.23
C TYR A 783 -38.34 32.13 -9.59
N GLY A 784 -37.16 31.57 -9.87
CA GLY A 784 -35.98 32.38 -10.19
C GLY A 784 -34.85 31.70 -10.99
N ASP A 785 -33.96 32.53 -11.56
CA ASP A 785 -32.93 32.16 -12.54
C ASP A 785 -31.84 31.24 -11.96
N ALA A 786 -31.81 29.98 -12.41
CA ALA A 786 -30.79 28.98 -12.10
C ALA A 786 -29.33 29.43 -12.36
N SER A 787 -29.11 30.43 -13.23
CA SER A 787 -27.80 30.98 -13.60
C SER A 787 -27.41 32.26 -12.87
N VAL A 788 -28.33 32.87 -12.10
CA VAL A 788 -28.08 34.06 -11.27
C VAL A 788 -28.34 33.71 -9.81
N THR A 789 -27.40 32.95 -9.26
CA THR A 789 -27.42 32.48 -7.87
C THR A 789 -26.87 33.52 -6.88
N ASP A 790 -27.31 33.41 -5.63
CA ASP A 790 -26.70 34.00 -4.43
C ASP A 790 -26.89 32.96 -3.31
N THR A 791 -25.83 32.55 -2.63
CA THR A 791 -25.89 31.51 -1.59
C THR A 791 -26.08 32.16 -0.22
N ALA A 792 -27.02 31.64 0.57
CA ALA A 792 -27.42 32.19 1.86
C ALA A 792 -28.35 31.22 2.61
N CYS A 793 -28.57 31.42 3.90
CA CYS A 793 -29.54 30.62 4.66
C CYS A 793 -30.96 31.22 4.73
N ASP A 794 -31.11 32.55 4.53
CA ASP A 794 -32.38 33.28 4.61
C ASP A 794 -32.64 34.06 3.29
N GLU A 795 -33.87 34.02 2.77
CA GLU A 795 -34.28 34.47 1.42
C GLU A 795 -33.70 35.86 1.02
N PRO A 796 -32.71 35.92 0.09
CA PRO A 796 -32.13 37.19 -0.34
C PRO A 796 -33.14 38.09 -1.04
N ALA A 797 -33.00 39.41 -0.87
CA ALA A 797 -34.07 40.36 -1.18
C ALA A 797 -34.28 40.62 -2.69
N GLY A 798 -34.97 39.70 -3.36
CA GLY A 798 -35.15 39.62 -4.82
C GLY A 798 -34.68 38.28 -5.41
N TYR A 799 -34.66 37.23 -4.58
CA TYR A 799 -34.31 35.86 -4.92
C TYR A 799 -35.33 34.91 -4.25
N VAL A 800 -35.43 33.67 -4.71
CA VAL A 800 -36.30 32.61 -4.17
C VAL A 800 -35.60 31.25 -4.15
N ALA A 801 -36.08 30.33 -3.32
CA ALA A 801 -35.49 29.00 -3.13
C ALA A 801 -35.79 27.99 -4.25
N ASN A 802 -36.47 28.40 -5.32
CA ASN A 802 -36.82 27.53 -6.43
C ASN A 802 -36.13 28.02 -7.71
N ALA A 803 -35.30 27.14 -8.28
CA ALA A 803 -34.44 27.37 -9.46
C ALA A 803 -35.16 27.16 -10.79
N ASP A 804 -36.41 26.70 -10.75
CA ASP A 804 -37.10 26.09 -11.89
C ASP A 804 -37.70 27.17 -12.83
N ASP A 805 -37.21 28.42 -12.81
CA ASP A 805 -37.62 29.47 -13.75
C ASP A 805 -36.81 29.38 -15.05
N CYS A 806 -37.53 29.32 -16.17
CA CYS A 806 -36.98 29.22 -17.51
C CYS A 806 -37.01 30.55 -18.32
N ASP A 807 -37.61 31.63 -17.81
CA ASP A 807 -37.42 33.04 -18.23
C ASP A 807 -37.78 34.03 -17.09
N ASP A 808 -36.85 34.23 -16.15
CA ASP A 808 -36.85 35.22 -15.04
C ASP A 808 -37.15 36.69 -15.45
N THR A 809 -37.35 36.96 -16.74
CA THR A 809 -37.81 38.24 -17.25
C THR A 809 -39.31 38.29 -17.57
N SER A 810 -40.07 37.20 -17.36
CA SER A 810 -41.46 37.04 -17.77
C SER A 810 -42.37 36.11 -16.93
N ALA A 811 -42.97 36.64 -15.85
CA ALA A 811 -44.06 36.16 -14.95
C ALA A 811 -45.36 35.56 -15.57
N ASP A 812 -45.35 35.23 -16.85
CA ASP A 812 -46.34 34.40 -17.54
C ASP A 812 -45.69 33.05 -18.00
N ILE A 813 -44.42 32.77 -17.66
CA ILE A 813 -43.57 31.60 -17.96
C ILE A 813 -42.90 31.16 -16.64
N ALA A 814 -43.46 30.18 -15.93
CA ALA A 814 -42.93 29.69 -14.64
C ALA A 814 -43.72 28.44 -14.16
N PRO A 815 -43.16 27.58 -13.28
CA PRO A 815 -43.79 26.31 -12.93
C PRO A 815 -45.25 26.33 -12.46
N GLY A 816 -46.05 25.47 -13.09
CA GLY A 816 -47.50 25.41 -12.90
C GLY A 816 -48.32 26.55 -13.51
N ALA A 817 -47.82 27.26 -14.53
CA ALA A 817 -48.57 28.17 -15.38
C ALA A 817 -49.62 27.43 -16.25
N THR A 818 -49.67 27.66 -17.57
CA THR A 818 -50.56 26.92 -18.49
C THR A 818 -50.03 27.00 -19.92
N GLU A 819 -49.40 25.91 -20.34
CA GLU A 819 -48.76 25.71 -21.63
C GLU A 819 -49.64 26.00 -22.86
N ILE A 820 -48.98 26.41 -23.93
CA ILE A 820 -49.56 26.72 -25.24
C ILE A 820 -48.88 25.86 -26.33
N ALA A 821 -48.94 24.53 -26.13
CA ALA A 821 -48.70 23.42 -27.07
C ALA A 821 -48.07 23.77 -28.44
N TYR A 822 -46.85 23.28 -28.64
CA TYR A 822 -46.02 23.39 -29.85
C TYR A 822 -45.59 24.83 -30.20
N ASN A 823 -45.38 25.69 -29.20
CA ASN A 823 -44.85 27.03 -29.42
C ASN A 823 -43.32 27.12 -29.20
N GLY A 824 -42.73 26.16 -28.50
CA GLY A 824 -41.29 26.09 -28.23
C GLY A 824 -40.82 26.99 -27.09
N ILE A 825 -41.75 27.40 -26.23
CA ILE A 825 -41.52 27.97 -24.91
C ILE A 825 -42.21 26.99 -23.96
N ASP A 826 -41.38 26.26 -23.20
CA ASP A 826 -41.84 25.60 -21.98
C ASP A 826 -42.36 26.71 -21.06
N GLU A 827 -43.67 26.72 -20.83
CA GLU A 827 -44.35 27.82 -20.16
C GLU A 827 -44.66 27.50 -18.70
N ASP A 828 -44.64 26.21 -18.31
CA ASP A 828 -44.75 25.79 -16.92
C ASP A 828 -43.53 24.98 -16.40
N CYS A 829 -42.38 25.29 -17.01
CA CYS A 829 -40.99 24.88 -16.74
C CYS A 829 -40.85 23.43 -16.23
N ASP A 830 -41.59 22.52 -16.87
CA ASP A 830 -41.67 21.09 -16.55
C ASP A 830 -40.55 20.28 -17.24
N GLY A 831 -39.84 20.92 -18.19
CA GLY A 831 -38.78 20.36 -19.02
C GLY A 831 -39.21 20.18 -20.48
N ALA A 832 -40.46 20.48 -20.82
CA ALA A 832 -41.07 20.28 -22.12
C ALA A 832 -42.12 21.36 -22.48
N ASP A 833 -42.57 21.36 -23.74
CA ASP A 833 -43.85 21.97 -24.14
C ASP A 833 -44.97 20.91 -23.92
N LEU A 834 -46.24 21.17 -24.26
CA LEU A 834 -47.29 20.15 -24.04
C LEU A 834 -47.23 19.08 -25.13
N ILE A 835 -46.61 17.94 -24.84
CA ILE A 835 -46.20 16.96 -25.86
C ILE A 835 -47.12 15.74 -26.11
N ASP A 836 -48.02 15.32 -25.20
CA ASP A 836 -49.09 14.33 -25.50
C ASP A 836 -50.44 15.08 -25.58
N VAL A 837 -51.01 15.18 -26.80
CA VAL A 837 -52.18 16.03 -27.05
C VAL A 837 -53.49 15.25 -27.19
N ASP A 838 -53.48 13.95 -27.52
CA ASP A 838 -54.70 13.11 -27.60
C ASP A 838 -54.92 12.13 -26.43
N GLY A 839 -53.85 11.73 -25.71
CA GLY A 839 -53.89 10.98 -24.47
C GLY A 839 -53.96 9.46 -24.63
N ASP A 840 -53.35 8.92 -25.69
CA ASP A 840 -53.18 7.48 -25.97
C ASP A 840 -52.28 6.82 -24.91
N GLY A 841 -51.19 7.50 -24.53
CA GLY A 841 -50.13 7.00 -23.64
C GLY A 841 -48.74 6.92 -24.27
N TYR A 842 -48.55 7.53 -25.44
CA TYR A 842 -47.28 7.77 -26.11
C TYR A 842 -47.32 9.20 -26.68
N ASP A 843 -46.28 9.99 -26.47
CA ASP A 843 -46.28 11.44 -26.76
C ASP A 843 -45.81 11.76 -28.21
N ASP A 844 -45.98 13.00 -28.68
CA ASP A 844 -45.74 13.45 -30.06
C ASP A 844 -44.25 13.37 -30.49
N ALA A 845 -43.97 12.64 -31.58
CA ALA A 845 -42.63 12.47 -32.14
C ALA A 845 -42.01 13.77 -32.70
N SER A 846 -42.76 14.87 -32.83
CA SER A 846 -42.20 16.19 -33.15
C SER A 846 -41.53 16.87 -31.95
N VAL A 847 -41.68 16.31 -30.75
CA VAL A 847 -41.25 16.93 -29.48
C VAL A 847 -40.74 15.95 -28.40
N GLY A 848 -40.97 14.63 -28.49
CA GLY A 848 -40.15 13.66 -27.73
C GLY A 848 -40.69 12.25 -27.48
N GLY A 849 -41.99 11.99 -27.69
CA GLY A 849 -42.58 10.68 -27.40
C GLY A 849 -42.45 9.65 -28.53
N THR A 850 -43.29 8.60 -28.47
CA THR A 850 -43.25 7.46 -29.41
C THR A 850 -44.50 7.30 -30.27
N ASP A 851 -45.45 8.25 -30.24
CA ASP A 851 -46.49 8.34 -31.27
C ASP A 851 -46.01 9.24 -32.42
N CYS A 852 -45.90 8.68 -33.63
CA CYS A 852 -45.47 9.45 -34.81
C CYS A 852 -46.60 10.18 -35.57
N ASP A 853 -47.85 10.15 -35.07
CA ASP A 853 -48.92 11.13 -35.37
C ASP A 853 -49.89 11.27 -34.17
N ASP A 854 -49.40 11.81 -33.05
CA ASP A 854 -50.06 12.07 -31.73
C ASP A 854 -51.47 12.68 -31.78
N ASN A 855 -51.93 13.17 -32.94
CA ASN A 855 -53.29 13.65 -33.13
C ASN A 855 -54.28 12.57 -33.68
N ASP A 856 -53.85 11.31 -33.86
CA ASP A 856 -54.69 10.14 -34.23
C ASP A 856 -54.16 8.81 -33.63
N ALA A 857 -54.49 8.52 -32.36
CA ALA A 857 -54.27 7.29 -31.56
C ALA A 857 -54.64 5.94 -32.22
N ALA A 858 -53.93 5.63 -33.30
CA ALA A 858 -54.05 4.47 -34.17
C ALA A 858 -52.74 4.16 -34.91
N VAL A 859 -51.84 5.15 -34.97
CA VAL A 859 -50.38 5.03 -35.06
C VAL A 859 -49.87 4.98 -33.62
N ASN A 860 -49.02 4.01 -33.25
CA ASN A 860 -48.36 3.88 -31.93
C ASN A 860 -47.59 2.54 -31.81
N PRO A 861 -46.69 2.36 -30.81
CA PRO A 861 -45.94 1.14 -30.48
C PRO A 861 -46.74 -0.17 -30.28
N GLY A 862 -48.06 -0.15 -30.47
CA GLY A 862 -48.96 -1.31 -30.38
C GLY A 862 -49.58 -1.78 -31.70
N ALA A 863 -49.24 -1.15 -32.83
CA ALA A 863 -49.92 -1.35 -34.13
C ALA A 863 -49.24 -2.40 -35.06
N ALA A 864 -49.11 -2.21 -36.39
CA ALA A 864 -48.58 -3.25 -37.31
C ALA A 864 -48.15 -2.77 -38.73
N GLU A 865 -46.94 -3.18 -39.16
CA GLU A 865 -46.14 -2.47 -40.18
C GLU A 865 -46.35 -2.73 -41.69
N THR A 866 -45.93 -1.77 -42.53
CA THR A 866 -46.29 -1.63 -43.96
C THR A 866 -45.16 -1.45 -45.01
N TRP A 867 -43.89 -1.22 -44.63
CA TRP A 867 -42.67 -1.35 -45.46
C TRP A 867 -42.55 -0.46 -46.72
N TYR A 868 -41.75 0.60 -46.59
CA TYR A 868 -41.45 1.69 -47.52
C TYR A 868 -42.67 2.51 -48.00
N ASP A 869 -43.74 2.62 -47.20
CA ASP A 869 -44.78 3.63 -47.45
C ASP A 869 -44.63 4.91 -46.61
N GLY A 870 -43.58 4.96 -45.76
CA GLY A 870 -43.03 6.18 -45.16
C GLY A 870 -43.74 6.61 -43.88
N VAL A 871 -44.37 5.67 -43.20
CA VAL A 871 -44.99 5.81 -41.88
C VAL A 871 -44.69 4.54 -41.12
N ASP A 872 -43.90 4.63 -40.07
CA ASP A 872 -43.71 3.58 -39.08
C ASP A 872 -45.04 3.40 -38.30
N GLY A 873 -45.92 2.59 -38.86
CA GLY A 873 -47.29 2.35 -38.41
C GLY A 873 -47.42 1.31 -37.31
N ASN A 874 -46.32 0.92 -36.66
CA ASN A 874 -46.30 0.07 -35.47
C ASN A 874 -45.35 0.58 -34.38
N CYS A 875 -44.50 1.55 -34.69
CA CYS A 875 -43.54 2.24 -33.84
C CYS A 875 -42.70 1.26 -32.99
N ASP A 876 -42.36 0.09 -33.55
CA ASP A 876 -41.49 -0.90 -32.90
C ASP A 876 -39.99 -0.68 -33.15
N GLY A 877 -39.66 0.37 -33.93
CA GLY A 877 -38.30 0.87 -34.12
C GLY A 877 -37.44 0.03 -35.05
N LEU A 878 -37.97 -1.08 -35.59
CA LEU A 878 -37.41 -1.68 -36.80
C LEU A 878 -37.78 -0.75 -37.96
N SER A 879 -36.76 -0.10 -38.51
CA SER A 879 -36.92 0.89 -39.56
C SER A 879 -37.82 0.40 -40.69
N ASP A 880 -38.78 1.23 -41.15
CA ASP A 880 -39.56 1.04 -42.39
C ASP A 880 -38.67 0.88 -43.64
N TYR A 881 -37.34 1.00 -43.44
CA TYR A 881 -36.29 1.04 -44.41
C TYR A 881 -35.21 -0.05 -44.24
N ASP A 882 -35.13 -0.89 -43.18
CA ASP A 882 -34.29 -2.12 -43.18
C ASP A 882 -34.66 -2.97 -44.40
N ALA A 883 -33.82 -2.92 -45.44
CA ALA A 883 -34.23 -3.38 -46.76
C ALA A 883 -33.76 -4.79 -47.11
N ASP A 884 -32.61 -5.18 -46.58
CA ASP A 884 -31.87 -6.39 -46.89
C ASP A 884 -32.02 -7.47 -45.79
N SER A 885 -32.16 -7.03 -44.53
CA SER A 885 -32.30 -7.83 -43.31
C SER A 885 -31.11 -8.75 -43.01
N ASP A 886 -29.89 -8.24 -43.13
CA ASP A 886 -28.69 -8.86 -42.55
C ASP A 886 -28.70 -8.75 -41.01
N GLY A 887 -29.19 -7.63 -40.49
CA GLY A 887 -29.30 -7.28 -39.08
C GLY A 887 -29.29 -5.77 -38.79
N TYR A 888 -29.07 -4.91 -39.78
CA TYR A 888 -28.82 -3.47 -39.59
C TYR A 888 -29.65 -2.58 -40.53
N ASP A 889 -30.09 -1.44 -40.01
CA ASP A 889 -31.08 -0.57 -40.67
C ASP A 889 -30.42 0.47 -41.62
N SER A 890 -31.19 1.02 -42.55
CA SER A 890 -30.69 1.75 -43.74
C SER A 890 -29.97 3.09 -43.53
N SER A 891 -28.74 3.30 -44.02
CA SER A 891 -28.09 4.64 -44.01
C SER A 891 -28.78 5.71 -44.85
N ASP A 892 -29.46 5.34 -45.94
CA ASP A 892 -30.20 6.28 -46.80
C ASP A 892 -31.49 6.79 -46.07
N TYR A 893 -31.83 6.21 -44.90
CA TYR A 893 -33.04 6.54 -44.11
C TYR A 893 -32.91 6.53 -42.56
N GLY A 894 -31.78 6.20 -41.93
CA GLY A 894 -31.53 6.40 -40.49
C GLY A 894 -30.95 5.25 -39.65
N GLY A 895 -30.28 4.25 -40.21
CA GLY A 895 -29.64 3.16 -39.47
C GLY A 895 -28.14 2.98 -39.73
N VAL A 896 -27.58 1.91 -39.16
CA VAL A 896 -26.12 1.64 -39.09
C VAL A 896 -25.57 0.72 -40.19
N ASP A 897 -26.38 0.17 -41.09
CA ASP A 897 -25.84 -0.37 -42.36
C ASP A 897 -25.47 0.82 -43.24
N CYS A 898 -24.17 1.09 -43.34
CA CYS A 898 -23.69 2.23 -44.09
C CYS A 898 -23.90 2.13 -45.63
N ASP A 899 -24.34 0.99 -46.20
CA ASP A 899 -24.97 0.82 -47.54
C ASP A 899 -26.05 -0.31 -47.60
N ASP A 900 -27.13 -0.17 -46.81
CA ASP A 900 -28.45 -0.89 -46.70
C ASP A 900 -28.90 -1.94 -47.75
N ALA A 901 -28.39 -1.83 -48.98
CA ALA A 901 -28.74 -2.69 -50.10
C ALA A 901 -27.70 -3.79 -50.40
N ASP A 902 -26.61 -3.88 -49.63
CA ASP A 902 -25.53 -4.88 -49.79
C ASP A 902 -24.87 -5.20 -48.44
N GLY A 903 -25.59 -5.91 -47.55
CA GLY A 903 -25.19 -6.34 -46.18
C GLY A 903 -23.86 -7.11 -46.09
N ALA A 904 -22.79 -6.35 -46.20
CA ALA A 904 -21.37 -6.70 -46.13
C ALA A 904 -20.50 -5.47 -45.75
N VAL A 905 -21.15 -4.35 -45.45
CA VAL A 905 -20.65 -3.06 -44.97
C VAL A 905 -21.51 -2.78 -43.73
N HIS A 906 -21.04 -3.20 -42.55
CA HIS A 906 -21.91 -3.31 -41.36
C HIS A 906 -21.09 -3.45 -40.06
N PRO A 907 -21.67 -3.13 -38.87
CA PRO A 907 -21.06 -3.34 -37.56
C PRO A 907 -20.33 -4.68 -37.42
N GLY A 908 -18.99 -4.63 -37.34
CA GLY A 908 -18.11 -5.79 -37.21
C GLY A 908 -17.66 -6.49 -38.51
N ALA A 909 -17.46 -5.74 -39.60
CA ALA A 909 -16.70 -6.17 -40.77
C ALA A 909 -15.16 -6.19 -40.52
N SER A 910 -14.33 -5.42 -41.23
CA SER A 910 -12.85 -5.41 -41.06
C SER A 910 -12.18 -4.21 -41.74
N GLU A 911 -11.67 -3.28 -40.94
CA GLU A 911 -11.34 -1.93 -41.41
C GLU A 911 -10.03 -1.73 -42.18
N SER A 912 -9.85 -0.57 -42.83
CA SER A 912 -8.72 -0.27 -43.73
C SER A 912 -8.24 1.20 -43.78
N TRP A 913 -8.08 1.81 -42.61
CA TRP A 913 -7.43 3.10 -42.27
C TRP A 913 -6.91 4.01 -43.38
N TYR A 914 -7.40 5.24 -43.35
CA TYR A 914 -7.14 6.38 -44.23
C TYR A 914 -7.58 6.18 -45.71
N ASP A 915 -8.55 5.31 -45.97
CA ASP A 915 -9.13 4.99 -47.29
C ASP A 915 -10.37 5.86 -47.63
N GLY A 916 -11.09 6.31 -46.60
CA GLY A 916 -12.29 7.15 -46.67
C GLY A 916 -13.60 6.38 -46.79
N VAL A 917 -13.60 5.09 -46.42
CA VAL A 917 -14.79 4.23 -46.36
C VAL A 917 -14.71 3.39 -45.08
N ASP A 918 -15.28 3.94 -44.01
CA ASP A 918 -15.78 3.18 -42.86
C ASP A 918 -16.57 1.97 -43.38
N SER A 919 -16.02 0.77 -43.17
CA SER A 919 -16.43 -0.49 -43.80
C SER A 919 -17.06 -1.45 -42.80
N ASP A 920 -16.70 -1.36 -41.53
CA ASP A 920 -17.42 -1.97 -40.42
C ASP A 920 -18.42 -1.05 -39.72
N CYS A 921 -18.65 0.18 -40.20
CA CYS A 921 -19.70 1.09 -39.71
C CYS A 921 -19.71 1.27 -38.18
N ASP A 922 -18.56 1.12 -37.50
CA ASP A 922 -18.47 1.31 -36.05
C ASP A 922 -18.48 2.81 -35.67
N GLY A 923 -18.24 3.68 -36.66
CA GLY A 923 -18.33 5.12 -36.54
C GLY A 923 -17.11 5.78 -35.89
N LEU A 924 -16.06 5.01 -35.59
CA LEU A 924 -14.74 5.58 -35.38
C LEU A 924 -14.31 6.31 -36.65
N SER A 925 -13.52 7.37 -36.48
CA SER A 925 -13.00 8.05 -37.64
C SER A 925 -11.96 7.16 -38.32
N ASP A 926 -12.01 7.04 -39.66
CA ASP A 926 -10.93 6.47 -40.51
C ASP A 926 -9.60 7.26 -40.40
N TYR A 927 -9.53 8.19 -39.44
CA TYR A 927 -8.46 9.13 -39.07
C TYR A 927 -8.24 9.23 -37.54
N ASP A 928 -8.76 8.29 -36.73
CA ASP A 928 -8.45 8.02 -35.30
C ASP A 928 -7.92 6.59 -35.23
N ALA A 929 -6.64 6.41 -34.89
CA ALA A 929 -5.92 5.15 -35.08
C ALA A 929 -5.42 4.46 -33.80
N ASP A 930 -5.45 5.13 -32.64
CA ASP A 930 -5.04 4.58 -31.34
C ASP A 930 -6.19 4.44 -30.31
N TYR A 931 -7.39 4.91 -30.66
CA TYR A 931 -8.64 4.71 -29.94
C TYR A 931 -8.80 5.47 -28.62
N ASP A 932 -8.14 6.62 -28.41
CA ASP A 932 -8.52 7.55 -27.32
C ASP A 932 -9.86 8.27 -27.58
N GLY A 933 -10.25 8.42 -28.85
CA GLY A 933 -11.51 9.02 -29.30
C GLY A 933 -11.38 10.38 -30.00
N TYR A 934 -10.18 10.80 -30.40
CA TYR A 934 -9.94 12.08 -31.07
C TYR A 934 -9.35 11.94 -32.48
N ASP A 935 -10.02 12.56 -33.47
CA ASP A 935 -9.58 12.60 -34.87
C ASP A 935 -8.22 13.32 -35.04
N SER A 936 -7.30 12.70 -35.78
CA SER A 936 -6.01 13.26 -36.16
C SER A 936 -6.08 14.65 -36.80
N SER A 937 -5.37 15.62 -36.22
CA SER A 937 -5.21 16.97 -36.78
C SER A 937 -4.54 16.98 -38.17
N ALA A 938 -3.82 15.92 -38.56
CA ALA A 938 -3.27 15.76 -39.90
C ALA A 938 -4.37 15.64 -40.99
N TYR A 939 -5.57 15.17 -40.61
CA TYR A 939 -6.75 15.02 -41.48
C TYR A 939 -7.86 16.03 -41.15
N GLY A 940 -7.94 16.50 -39.91
CA GLY A 940 -8.63 17.75 -39.55
C GLY A 940 -9.49 17.70 -38.29
N GLY A 941 -9.25 16.77 -37.37
CA GLY A 941 -9.69 16.90 -35.98
C GLY A 941 -8.69 17.70 -35.13
N ASP A 942 -8.70 17.44 -33.84
CA ASP A 942 -8.02 18.24 -32.81
C ASP A 942 -6.98 17.43 -32.00
N ASP A 943 -6.79 16.13 -32.26
CA ASP A 943 -5.66 15.34 -31.71
C ASP A 943 -4.32 15.75 -32.34
N CYS A 944 -3.26 15.77 -31.54
CA CYS A 944 -1.93 16.20 -31.92
C CYS A 944 -0.92 15.06 -32.24
N ASP A 945 -1.13 13.79 -31.84
CA ASP A 945 -0.34 12.61 -32.30
C ASP A 945 -1.10 11.25 -32.25
N ASP A 946 -2.08 11.04 -33.15
CA ASP A 946 -2.76 9.82 -33.71
C ASP A 946 -1.97 8.48 -33.71
N ALA A 947 -1.37 8.12 -32.59
CA ALA A 947 -0.50 6.97 -32.35
C ALA A 947 -0.15 6.73 -30.86
N ASP A 948 -0.37 7.69 -29.95
CA ASP A 948 -0.12 7.58 -28.51
C ASP A 948 -1.28 8.12 -27.64
N VAL A 949 -2.18 7.18 -27.30
CA VAL A 949 -3.48 7.22 -26.58
C VAL A 949 -3.56 7.99 -25.24
N VAL A 950 -2.56 8.82 -24.93
CA VAL A 950 -2.48 9.72 -23.77
C VAL A 950 -2.26 11.19 -24.17
N THR A 951 -2.08 11.48 -25.46
CA THR A 951 -1.74 12.80 -26.02
C THR A 951 -2.97 13.36 -26.75
N HIS A 952 -3.92 13.92 -25.99
CA HIS A 952 -5.25 14.22 -26.51
C HIS A 952 -5.94 15.41 -25.82
N PRO A 953 -6.90 16.07 -26.48
CA PRO A 953 -7.72 17.14 -25.90
C PRO A 953 -8.14 16.89 -24.43
N GLY A 954 -7.63 17.71 -23.51
CA GLY A 954 -7.96 17.65 -22.08
C GLY A 954 -7.34 16.48 -21.29
N ALA A 955 -6.18 15.94 -21.71
CA ALA A 955 -5.34 15.08 -20.89
C ALA A 955 -4.74 15.83 -19.67
N ALA A 956 -3.83 15.18 -18.93
CA ALA A 956 -3.14 15.79 -17.79
C ALA A 956 -1.66 16.04 -18.11
N GLU A 957 -1.29 17.31 -18.30
CA GLU A 957 0.07 17.71 -18.69
C GLU A 957 1.15 17.41 -17.63
N ALA A 958 2.36 17.12 -18.11
CA ALA A 958 3.52 16.78 -17.32
C ALA A 958 4.49 17.97 -17.21
N VAL A 959 4.19 18.89 -16.28
CA VAL A 959 4.86 20.18 -16.02
C VAL A 959 6.21 20.40 -16.73
N GLY A 960 6.18 21.08 -17.88
CA GLY A 960 7.36 21.61 -18.55
C GLY A 960 8.27 20.57 -19.18
N ASP A 961 7.72 19.44 -19.65
CA ASP A 961 8.46 18.45 -20.46
C ASP A 961 8.47 18.77 -21.97
N GLY A 962 7.62 19.72 -22.41
CA GLY A 962 7.57 20.24 -23.77
C GLY A 962 6.65 19.43 -24.69
N VAL A 963 5.67 18.75 -24.11
CA VAL A 963 4.63 17.97 -24.81
C VAL A 963 3.26 18.51 -24.38
N ASP A 964 2.65 19.29 -25.28
CA ASP A 964 1.24 19.71 -25.33
C ASP A 964 0.34 18.46 -25.33
N THR A 965 0.25 17.84 -24.16
CA THR A 965 -0.34 16.52 -23.93
C THR A 965 -1.86 16.63 -23.94
N ASP A 966 -2.38 17.82 -23.60
CA ASP A 966 -3.79 18.17 -23.60
C ASP A 966 -4.26 18.79 -24.94
N CYS A 967 -3.36 18.92 -25.94
CA CYS A 967 -3.58 19.45 -27.29
C CYS A 967 -4.31 20.81 -27.38
N ASP A 968 -4.45 21.61 -26.30
CA ASP A 968 -5.02 22.97 -26.38
C ASP A 968 -4.04 24.02 -26.96
N GLY A 969 -2.76 23.66 -27.07
CA GLY A 969 -1.70 24.51 -27.59
C GLY A 969 -1.02 25.39 -26.54
N THR A 970 -1.17 25.06 -25.25
CA THR A 970 -0.38 25.60 -24.15
C THR A 970 0.58 24.53 -23.59
N GLU A 971 1.07 24.73 -22.37
CA GLU A 971 1.91 23.81 -21.58
C GLU A 971 1.96 24.39 -20.15
N ILE A 972 1.84 23.55 -19.11
CA ILE A 972 2.07 23.96 -17.71
C ILE A 972 3.58 24.03 -17.45
N CYS A 973 4.20 25.11 -17.89
CA CYS A 973 5.58 25.42 -17.54
C CYS A 973 5.76 25.67 -16.03
N SER A 974 7.01 25.64 -15.57
CA SER A 974 7.36 26.11 -14.23
C SER A 974 7.56 27.64 -14.24
N VAL A 975 7.47 28.32 -13.09
CA VAL A 975 7.64 29.78 -13.00
C VAL A 975 9.12 30.19 -12.97
N ASP A 976 9.47 31.18 -13.79
CA ASP A 976 10.62 32.09 -13.65
C ASP A 976 10.09 33.51 -13.92
N ALA A 977 9.66 34.22 -12.89
CA ALA A 977 8.89 35.47 -13.05
C ALA A 977 9.76 36.71 -13.34
N ASP A 978 11.07 36.56 -13.61
CA ASP A 978 11.96 37.68 -13.96
C ASP A 978 12.97 37.45 -15.12
N ASP A 979 12.92 36.29 -15.76
CA ASP A 979 13.66 35.88 -16.96
C ASP A 979 15.17 35.60 -16.73
N ASP A 980 15.58 34.99 -15.61
CA ASP A 980 17.01 34.73 -15.27
C ASP A 980 17.52 33.28 -15.45
N GLY A 981 16.61 32.32 -15.66
CA GLY A 981 16.88 30.92 -16.01
C GLY A 981 16.97 29.96 -14.82
N TYR A 982 16.41 30.35 -13.68
CA TYR A 982 16.42 29.59 -12.41
C TYR A 982 15.04 29.59 -11.77
N ARG A 983 14.77 28.64 -10.86
CA ARG A 983 13.43 28.46 -10.27
C ARG A 983 13.36 28.45 -8.75
N PRO A 984 12.23 28.87 -8.15
CA PRO A 984 12.19 29.20 -6.73
C PRO A 984 11.80 28.00 -5.84
N ASP A 985 10.91 27.16 -6.36
CA ASP A 985 10.57 25.83 -5.84
C ASP A 985 10.03 24.98 -7.00
N THR A 986 10.26 23.68 -6.92
CA THR A 986 9.81 22.62 -7.85
C THR A 986 8.27 22.47 -7.98
N THR A 987 7.49 23.35 -7.35
CA THR A 987 6.03 23.26 -7.26
C THR A 987 5.28 24.49 -7.81
N ALA A 988 5.99 25.54 -8.23
CA ALA A 988 5.39 26.76 -8.78
C ALA A 988 5.26 26.68 -10.31
N THR A 989 4.04 26.75 -10.83
CA THR A 989 3.74 26.59 -12.26
C THR A 989 2.92 27.74 -12.86
N VAL A 990 3.01 27.88 -14.18
CA VAL A 990 2.34 28.86 -15.03
C VAL A 990 1.95 28.20 -16.37
N SER A 991 0.76 28.49 -16.87
CA SER A 991 0.33 28.05 -18.21
C SER A 991 0.90 28.99 -19.27
N SER A 992 1.67 28.42 -20.20
CA SER A 992 2.30 29.11 -21.33
C SER A 992 1.30 29.44 -22.45
N ALA A 993 1.80 30.03 -23.53
CA ALA A 993 1.05 30.29 -24.77
C ALA A 993 1.54 29.45 -25.97
N ASP A 994 2.58 28.64 -25.81
CA ASP A 994 2.94 27.48 -26.66
C ASP A 994 3.83 26.48 -25.87
N THR A 995 4.48 25.54 -26.56
CA THR A 995 4.86 24.23 -25.99
C THR A 995 6.36 24.08 -25.67
N ASP A 996 7.15 25.17 -25.64
CA ASP A 996 8.61 25.10 -25.44
C ASP A 996 9.14 25.85 -24.20
N CYS A 997 8.26 26.49 -23.42
CA CYS A 997 8.57 27.23 -22.19
C CYS A 997 9.73 28.26 -22.34
N ASP A 998 9.89 28.90 -23.52
CA ASP A 998 10.89 29.95 -23.79
C ASP A 998 10.38 31.41 -23.65
N ASP A 999 9.08 31.60 -23.33
CA ASP A 999 8.46 32.93 -23.17
C ASP A 999 8.61 33.53 -21.75
N SER A 1000 8.37 34.84 -21.64
CA SER A 1000 8.75 35.64 -20.47
C SER A 1000 7.83 35.44 -19.25
N GLY A 1001 8.37 34.81 -18.20
CA GLY A 1001 7.65 34.38 -16.99
C GLY A 1001 7.74 32.87 -16.69
N GLU A 1002 8.39 32.10 -17.56
CA GLU A 1002 8.21 30.66 -17.74
C GLU A 1002 9.58 29.96 -17.84
N ALA A 1003 9.67 28.70 -17.39
CA ALA A 1003 10.91 27.91 -17.41
C ALA A 1003 10.68 26.41 -17.59
N LEU A 1004 11.61 25.74 -18.30
CA LEU A 1004 11.60 24.31 -18.60
C LEU A 1004 11.99 23.48 -17.38
N ALA A 1005 11.33 22.34 -17.13
CA ALA A 1005 11.54 21.53 -15.93
C ALA A 1005 12.98 20.98 -15.75
N THR A 1006 13.83 21.10 -16.77
CA THR A 1006 15.26 20.72 -16.74
C THR A 1006 16.22 21.83 -16.30
N GLU A 1007 15.80 23.10 -16.23
CA GLU A 1007 16.64 24.21 -15.76
C GLU A 1007 16.79 24.20 -14.22
N PRO A 1008 17.78 24.87 -13.61
CA PRO A 1008 18.15 24.62 -12.22
C PRO A 1008 17.20 25.26 -11.20
N ASP A 1009 17.04 24.60 -10.06
CA ASP A 1009 16.32 25.09 -8.89
C ASP A 1009 17.23 25.89 -7.93
N GLY A 1010 16.62 26.74 -7.10
CA GLY A 1010 17.29 27.46 -6.02
C GLY A 1010 17.27 28.99 -6.08
N ASP A 1011 16.47 29.61 -6.96
CA ASP A 1011 16.19 31.05 -6.90
C ASP A 1011 15.53 31.39 -5.55
N CYS A 1012 16.00 32.45 -4.90
CA CYS A 1012 15.52 32.88 -3.59
C CYS A 1012 14.65 34.15 -3.62
N ASN A 1013 14.44 34.77 -4.80
CA ASN A 1013 13.54 35.90 -5.03
C ASN A 1013 13.18 36.11 -6.54
N ASP A 1014 12.31 35.24 -7.06
CA ASP A 1014 11.40 35.22 -8.23
C ASP A 1014 10.73 36.55 -8.66
N ALA A 1015 11.48 37.65 -8.69
CA ALA A 1015 11.00 39.00 -8.99
C ALA A 1015 12.12 40.04 -9.24
N ASP A 1016 13.40 39.64 -9.26
CA ASP A 1016 14.57 40.53 -9.33
C ASP A 1016 15.88 39.87 -9.86
N ALA A 1017 15.85 39.06 -10.92
CA ALA A 1017 16.88 38.66 -11.93
C ALA A 1017 18.37 38.77 -11.57
N ARG A 1018 18.68 38.38 -10.33
CA ARG A 1018 19.92 38.61 -9.59
C ARG A 1018 20.04 37.68 -8.38
N TYR A 1019 19.03 36.86 -8.10
CA TYR A 1019 18.87 36.07 -6.87
C TYR A 1019 18.85 34.58 -7.22
N HIS A 1020 19.88 34.10 -7.91
CA HIS A 1020 19.91 32.78 -8.51
C HIS A 1020 21.26 32.09 -8.23
N PRO A 1021 21.33 30.75 -8.11
CA PRO A 1021 22.54 30.00 -7.71
C PRO A 1021 23.88 30.35 -8.42
N GLU A 1022 23.86 30.80 -9.67
CA GLU A 1022 25.08 31.24 -10.41
C GLU A 1022 25.32 32.78 -10.38
N ALA A 1023 24.52 33.55 -9.64
CA ALA A 1023 24.57 35.02 -9.63
C ALA A 1023 25.95 35.54 -9.16
N PRO A 1024 26.70 36.26 -10.01
CA PRO A 1024 28.06 36.63 -9.67
C PRO A 1024 28.08 37.84 -8.73
N GLU A 1025 28.43 37.60 -7.46
CA GLU A 1025 28.57 38.51 -6.30
C GLU A 1025 29.59 39.69 -6.48
N THR A 1026 29.55 40.39 -7.60
CA THR A 1026 30.66 41.21 -8.11
C THR A 1026 30.94 42.55 -7.38
N ASP A 1027 30.21 42.90 -6.31
CA ASP A 1027 30.50 44.06 -5.46
C ASP A 1027 30.49 43.69 -3.97
N CYS A 1028 31.68 43.44 -3.41
CA CYS A 1028 31.95 43.13 -1.99
C CYS A 1028 31.64 44.29 -1.00
N LEU A 1029 30.55 45.02 -1.25
CA LEU A 1029 30.02 46.14 -0.51
C LEU A 1029 28.49 46.10 -0.40
N ASP A 1030 27.83 45.19 -1.13
CA ASP A 1030 26.40 44.92 -0.98
C ASP A 1030 26.12 44.04 0.26
N THR A 1031 24.85 43.85 0.59
CA THR A 1031 24.40 43.04 1.74
C THR A 1031 23.27 42.07 1.43
N GLU A 1032 22.88 41.98 0.18
CA GLU A 1032 21.89 41.02 -0.29
C GLU A 1032 22.62 39.77 -0.79
N ASP A 1033 22.06 38.61 -0.49
CA ASP A 1033 22.52 37.26 -0.85
C ASP A 1033 22.07 37.00 -2.30
N TYR A 1034 22.97 37.19 -3.27
CA TYR A 1034 22.58 37.10 -4.69
C TYR A 1034 22.66 35.67 -5.24
N ASN A 1035 23.56 34.83 -4.73
CA ASN A 1035 23.72 33.45 -5.19
C ASN A 1035 22.96 32.41 -4.32
N CYS A 1036 22.09 32.88 -3.42
CA CYS A 1036 21.17 32.08 -2.61
C CYS A 1036 21.82 30.99 -1.74
N ASP A 1037 23.12 31.10 -1.47
CA ASP A 1037 23.87 30.11 -0.66
C ASP A 1037 23.76 30.36 0.86
N GLY A 1038 23.09 31.43 1.27
CA GLY A 1038 22.95 31.87 2.66
C GLY A 1038 24.06 32.82 3.14
N SER A 1039 25.00 33.17 2.26
CA SER A 1039 26.05 34.17 2.49
C SER A 1039 25.67 35.52 1.87
N GLY A 1040 26.65 36.30 1.43
CA GLY A 1040 26.43 37.64 0.89
C GLY A 1040 27.73 38.43 0.98
N GLY A 1041 28.18 38.98 -0.16
CA GLY A 1041 29.59 39.15 -0.57
C GLY A 1041 30.54 40.03 0.22
N ALA A 1042 30.21 40.35 1.47
CA ALA A 1042 31.16 40.76 2.49
C ALA A 1042 31.34 39.71 3.62
N ALA A 1043 30.86 38.47 3.41
CA ALA A 1043 31.14 37.28 4.22
C ALA A 1043 32.61 36.80 4.08
N ASP A 1044 32.99 35.84 4.93
CA ASP A 1044 34.31 35.23 5.14
C ASP A 1044 34.03 34.05 6.09
N SER A 1045 33.29 33.04 5.58
CA SER A 1045 32.49 32.13 6.41
C SER A 1045 33.31 31.01 7.04
N ASP A 1046 34.32 30.51 6.34
CA ASP A 1046 35.33 29.58 6.87
C ASP A 1046 36.46 30.28 7.68
N GLY A 1047 36.74 31.56 7.39
CA GLY A 1047 37.75 32.39 8.04
C GLY A 1047 39.15 32.43 7.37
N ASP A 1048 39.29 32.08 6.09
CA ASP A 1048 40.53 32.16 5.32
C ASP A 1048 41.02 33.61 5.07
N THR A 1049 40.12 34.59 5.00
CA THR A 1049 40.30 36.05 4.70
C THR A 1049 40.25 36.52 3.24
N TYR A 1050 39.80 35.70 2.30
CA TYR A 1050 39.01 36.14 1.14
C TYR A 1050 37.56 36.41 1.57
N ALA A 1051 36.62 36.35 0.64
CA ALA A 1051 35.19 36.62 0.84
C ALA A 1051 34.43 36.06 -0.36
N ALA A 1052 33.23 35.51 -0.17
CA ALA A 1052 32.34 34.92 -1.19
C ALA A 1052 32.37 35.63 -2.56
N CYS A 1053 32.26 36.97 -2.60
CA CYS A 1053 32.43 37.81 -3.80
C CYS A 1053 33.72 37.63 -4.64
N THR A 1054 34.68 36.86 -4.13
CA THR A 1054 35.97 36.51 -4.73
C THR A 1054 36.32 35.04 -4.54
N ASP A 1055 35.60 34.29 -3.72
CA ASP A 1055 35.93 32.91 -3.40
C ASP A 1055 35.02 31.94 -4.16
N CYS A 1056 35.58 30.88 -4.72
CA CYS A 1056 34.79 29.87 -5.41
C CYS A 1056 34.20 28.81 -4.47
N ASN A 1057 34.54 28.83 -3.17
CA ASN A 1057 33.85 28.07 -2.11
C ASN A 1057 34.12 28.65 -0.71
N ASP A 1058 33.41 29.72 -0.30
CA ASP A 1058 33.53 30.42 1.02
C ASP A 1058 33.26 29.52 2.25
N ALA A 1059 32.95 28.23 2.05
CA ALA A 1059 32.76 27.21 3.07
C ALA A 1059 33.96 26.24 3.25
N ASP A 1060 34.98 26.24 2.38
CA ASP A 1060 36.19 25.41 2.53
C ASP A 1060 37.49 26.18 2.22
N ALA A 1061 38.15 26.65 3.29
CA ALA A 1061 39.41 27.40 3.36
C ALA A 1061 40.68 26.71 2.77
N ALA A 1062 40.49 25.73 1.88
CA ALA A 1062 41.49 25.15 1.01
C ALA A 1062 41.29 25.54 -0.47
N VAL A 1063 40.07 25.94 -0.85
CA VAL A 1063 39.68 26.51 -2.14
C VAL A 1063 39.62 28.03 -1.94
N HIS A 1064 40.40 28.79 -2.70
CA HIS A 1064 40.42 30.26 -2.67
C HIS A 1064 41.31 30.84 -3.79
N PRO A 1065 41.16 32.11 -4.20
CA PRO A 1065 42.02 32.75 -5.20
C PRO A 1065 43.53 32.58 -4.93
N GLY A 1066 44.21 31.84 -5.82
CA GLY A 1066 45.64 31.56 -5.68
C GLY A 1066 46.00 30.65 -4.51
N ALA A 1067 45.22 29.59 -4.28
CA ALA A 1067 45.53 28.46 -3.41
C ALA A 1067 46.74 27.65 -3.92
N THR A 1068 46.66 26.33 -3.98
CA THR A 1068 47.65 25.48 -4.63
C THR A 1068 46.98 24.20 -5.07
N GLU A 1069 46.69 24.14 -6.37
CA GLU A 1069 46.08 23.00 -7.04
C GLU A 1069 46.63 21.64 -6.62
N GLY A 1070 45.70 20.71 -6.50
CA GLY A 1070 45.90 19.27 -6.53
C GLY A 1070 46.31 18.81 -7.93
N ALA A 1071 45.76 17.68 -8.33
CA ALA A 1071 45.95 17.14 -9.68
C ALA A 1071 44.96 16.00 -9.92
N ALA A 1072 43.95 16.26 -10.75
CA ALA A 1072 42.82 15.37 -11.00
C ALA A 1072 42.14 14.92 -9.69
N ASP A 1073 41.84 15.87 -8.80
CA ASP A 1073 40.89 15.70 -7.69
C ASP A 1073 39.50 16.31 -7.96
N GLY A 1074 39.33 17.06 -9.05
CA GLY A 1074 38.02 17.46 -9.61
C GLY A 1074 37.45 18.74 -9.01
N VAL A 1075 38.32 19.64 -8.55
CA VAL A 1075 37.93 20.89 -7.86
C VAL A 1075 38.93 21.99 -8.24
N ASP A 1076 38.49 23.05 -8.90
CA ASP A 1076 39.30 24.27 -9.09
C ASP A 1076 39.53 24.95 -7.74
N GLN A 1077 40.75 24.85 -7.22
CA GLN A 1077 41.12 25.32 -5.88
C GLN A 1077 41.72 26.73 -5.92
N ASP A 1078 42.36 27.13 -7.02
CA ASP A 1078 42.99 28.44 -7.26
C ASP A 1078 41.98 29.49 -7.80
N CYS A 1079 40.77 29.05 -8.18
CA CYS A 1079 39.66 29.82 -8.76
C CYS A 1079 40.01 30.50 -10.09
N ASP A 1080 40.76 29.81 -10.96
CA ASP A 1080 41.22 30.32 -12.28
C ASP A 1080 40.59 29.59 -13.49
N GLY A 1081 39.82 28.53 -13.22
CA GLY A 1081 39.01 27.78 -14.18
C GLY A 1081 39.74 26.62 -14.87
N LEU A 1082 40.82 26.09 -14.29
CA LEU A 1082 41.71 25.10 -14.90
C LEU A 1082 42.19 24.03 -13.89
N GLU A 1083 41.64 22.80 -13.92
CA GLU A 1083 42.18 21.66 -13.14
C GLU A 1083 43.57 21.23 -13.67
N LEU A 1084 44.38 20.60 -12.81
CA LEU A 1084 45.78 20.24 -13.05
C LEU A 1084 45.97 18.74 -13.35
N CYS A 1085 45.20 18.25 -14.32
CA CYS A 1085 45.17 16.87 -14.82
C CYS A 1085 46.55 16.27 -15.13
N PHE A 1086 46.68 14.93 -15.02
CA PHE A 1086 47.89 14.24 -15.46
C PHE A 1086 47.94 14.11 -16.98
N VAL A 1087 49.12 13.90 -17.55
CA VAL A 1087 49.29 13.72 -19.00
C VAL A 1087 49.18 12.24 -19.39
N ASP A 1088 48.40 11.99 -20.44
CA ASP A 1088 48.37 10.79 -21.29
C ASP A 1088 48.35 11.29 -22.75
N ALA A 1089 49.52 11.45 -23.37
CA ALA A 1089 49.65 12.20 -24.62
C ALA A 1089 49.26 11.41 -25.89
N ASP A 1090 48.76 10.18 -25.75
CA ASP A 1090 48.29 9.35 -26.86
C ASP A 1090 46.93 8.66 -26.66
N GLY A 1091 46.41 8.62 -25.43
CA GLY A 1091 45.03 8.28 -25.08
C GLY A 1091 44.80 6.79 -24.84
N ASP A 1092 45.73 6.08 -24.20
CA ASP A 1092 45.59 4.66 -23.86
C ASP A 1092 45.22 4.36 -22.40
N THR A 1093 45.04 5.41 -21.60
CA THR A 1093 44.70 5.44 -20.17
C THR A 1093 45.82 5.02 -19.20
N HIS A 1094 47.09 4.97 -19.67
CA HIS A 1094 48.28 4.82 -18.83
C HIS A 1094 49.11 6.11 -18.85
N ARG A 1095 49.90 6.35 -17.79
CA ARG A 1095 50.67 7.59 -17.59
C ARG A 1095 52.18 7.31 -17.54
N PRO A 1096 53.04 8.17 -18.11
CA PRO A 1096 54.50 7.97 -18.09
C PRO A 1096 55.11 8.13 -16.68
N ASP A 1097 54.54 8.98 -15.83
CA ASP A 1097 54.95 9.13 -14.44
C ASP A 1097 53.86 9.78 -13.55
N ALA A 1098 54.03 9.68 -12.22
CA ALA A 1098 53.07 10.17 -11.22
C ALA A 1098 53.20 11.69 -10.87
N THR A 1099 53.82 12.49 -11.75
CA THR A 1099 54.14 13.90 -11.52
C THR A 1099 54.09 14.80 -12.78
N SER A 1100 53.86 14.24 -13.96
CA SER A 1100 53.71 14.99 -15.21
C SER A 1100 52.24 15.38 -15.41
N THR A 1101 51.95 16.66 -15.27
CA THR A 1101 50.61 17.26 -15.33
C THR A 1101 50.54 18.42 -16.32
N ALA A 1102 49.32 18.72 -16.76
CA ALA A 1102 48.95 19.86 -17.59
C ALA A 1102 47.75 20.59 -16.97
N SER A 1103 47.52 21.84 -17.38
CA SER A 1103 46.29 22.57 -17.05
C SER A 1103 45.22 22.23 -18.10
N SER A 1104 44.11 21.64 -17.66
CA SER A 1104 42.93 21.37 -18.49
C SER A 1104 42.13 22.65 -18.78
N ALA A 1105 40.97 22.52 -19.43
CA ALA A 1105 40.00 23.58 -19.65
C ALA A 1105 38.67 23.38 -18.90
N ASP A 1106 38.53 22.24 -18.22
CA ASP A 1106 37.41 21.78 -17.39
C ASP A 1106 37.98 20.96 -16.21
N LEU A 1107 37.17 20.13 -15.52
CA LEU A 1107 37.49 19.54 -14.22
C LEU A 1107 37.55 18.00 -14.18
N ASP A 1108 37.13 17.30 -15.24
CA ASP A 1108 36.96 15.83 -15.20
C ASP A 1108 38.23 15.03 -15.60
N CYS A 1109 39.16 15.69 -16.31
CA CYS A 1109 40.40 15.09 -16.83
C CYS A 1109 40.18 13.91 -17.79
N ASP A 1110 39.13 13.93 -18.62
CA ASP A 1110 38.87 12.94 -19.68
C ASP A 1110 39.26 13.38 -21.11
N ASP A 1111 39.60 14.66 -21.32
CA ASP A 1111 39.95 15.22 -22.64
C ASP A 1111 41.24 14.62 -23.26
N ALA A 1112 41.35 14.74 -24.59
CA ALA A 1112 42.30 14.04 -25.44
C ALA A 1112 43.77 14.51 -25.28
N GLY A 1113 44.40 14.03 -24.21
CA GLY A 1113 45.76 14.34 -23.79
C GLY A 1113 45.97 14.17 -22.27
N GLU A 1114 44.91 13.84 -21.54
CA GLU A 1114 44.79 13.99 -20.09
C GLU A 1114 44.37 12.68 -19.41
N ALA A 1115 44.64 12.58 -18.11
CA ALA A 1115 44.34 11.39 -17.32
C ALA A 1115 44.04 11.70 -15.86
N VAL A 1116 43.02 11.01 -15.34
CA VAL A 1116 42.64 11.01 -13.92
C VAL A 1116 43.71 10.45 -12.99
N GLY A 1117 43.66 10.83 -11.70
CA GLY A 1117 44.59 10.38 -10.67
C GLY A 1117 44.72 8.86 -10.49
N ALA A 1118 43.75 8.08 -10.96
CA ALA A 1118 43.68 6.62 -10.84
C ALA A 1118 44.41 5.83 -11.95
N ALA A 1119 44.75 6.44 -13.10
CA ALA A 1119 45.38 5.76 -14.23
C ALA A 1119 46.73 5.10 -13.85
N PRO A 1120 47.12 3.93 -14.40
CA PRO A 1120 48.43 3.34 -14.13
C PRO A 1120 49.59 4.29 -14.45
N THR A 1121 50.74 4.15 -13.78
CA THR A 1121 51.92 5.02 -13.97
C THR A 1121 53.12 4.22 -14.48
N ASP A 1122 52.88 3.39 -15.48
CA ASP A 1122 53.81 2.37 -15.98
C ASP A 1122 53.90 2.25 -17.51
N ASP A 1123 53.28 3.19 -18.26
CA ASP A 1123 53.63 3.45 -19.67
C ASP A 1123 55.15 3.63 -19.85
N CYS A 1124 55.66 3.25 -21.02
CA CYS A 1124 57.06 3.44 -21.39
C CYS A 1124 57.33 4.24 -22.69
N ASP A 1125 56.32 4.69 -23.44
CA ASP A 1125 56.44 5.59 -24.62
C ASP A 1125 55.14 6.38 -24.92
N ASP A 1126 54.69 7.26 -24.00
CA ASP A 1126 53.75 8.43 -24.03
C ASP A 1126 53.69 9.26 -25.35
N THR A 1127 53.60 8.56 -26.47
CA THR A 1127 53.38 9.00 -27.85
C THR A 1127 52.76 7.89 -28.70
N ARG A 1128 52.34 6.77 -28.07
CA ARG A 1128 51.98 5.48 -28.66
C ARG A 1128 51.05 4.62 -27.76
N ALA A 1129 49.76 4.69 -28.09
CA ALA A 1129 48.67 3.87 -27.55
C ALA A 1129 48.72 2.35 -27.87
N ASP A 1130 49.92 1.82 -28.12
CA ASP A 1130 50.24 0.41 -28.27
C ASP A 1130 51.44 -0.03 -27.40
N THR A 1131 51.92 0.80 -26.46
CA THR A 1131 53.23 0.61 -25.78
C THR A 1131 53.15 0.73 -24.24
N TYR A 1132 52.27 -0.08 -23.61
CA TYR A 1132 52.02 -0.12 -22.17
C TYR A 1132 52.06 -1.56 -21.58
N PRO A 1133 52.31 -1.73 -20.26
CA PRO A 1133 52.42 -3.05 -19.62
C PRO A 1133 51.18 -3.96 -19.75
N GLY A 1134 51.22 -4.86 -20.72
CA GLY A 1134 50.15 -5.80 -21.02
C GLY A 1134 49.57 -5.70 -22.43
N ALA A 1135 50.07 -4.79 -23.28
CA ALA A 1135 49.82 -4.78 -24.72
C ALA A 1135 50.26 -6.10 -25.41
N GLU A 1136 49.74 -6.41 -26.61
CA GLU A 1136 50.16 -7.60 -27.37
C GLU A 1136 51.41 -7.29 -28.21
N ASP A 1137 52.57 -7.73 -27.71
CA ASP A 1137 53.89 -7.50 -28.31
C ASP A 1137 54.03 -8.02 -29.75
N VAL A 1138 54.56 -7.18 -30.66
CA VAL A 1138 54.49 -7.37 -32.13
C VAL A 1138 55.82 -7.92 -32.68
N PRO A 1139 55.93 -9.23 -32.98
CA PRO A 1139 57.22 -9.89 -33.14
C PRO A 1139 58.13 -9.34 -34.26
N ASP A 1140 59.39 -9.03 -33.90
CA ASP A 1140 60.48 -8.55 -34.76
C ASP A 1140 60.23 -7.18 -35.43
N ASP A 1141 59.34 -6.33 -34.91
CA ASP A 1141 59.09 -4.99 -35.48
C ASP A 1141 60.09 -3.90 -34.98
N GLY A 1142 60.76 -4.14 -33.85
CA GLY A 1142 61.73 -3.26 -33.21
C GLY A 1142 61.21 -2.44 -32.02
N VAL A 1143 60.00 -2.72 -31.54
CA VAL A 1143 59.32 -2.14 -30.38
C VAL A 1143 59.28 -3.16 -29.23
N ASP A 1144 58.99 -2.68 -28.03
CA ASP A 1144 58.90 -3.39 -26.75
C ASP A 1144 57.55 -2.99 -26.15
N GLN A 1145 56.45 -3.50 -26.74
CA GLN A 1145 55.09 -2.98 -26.51
C GLN A 1145 54.58 -3.27 -25.09
N ASP A 1146 54.88 -4.44 -24.52
CA ASP A 1146 54.46 -4.78 -23.15
C ASP A 1146 55.42 -4.26 -22.05
N CYS A 1147 56.42 -3.46 -22.44
CA CYS A 1147 57.44 -2.85 -21.58
C CYS A 1147 58.25 -3.86 -20.71
N ASP A 1148 58.26 -5.17 -21.04
CA ASP A 1148 59.08 -6.22 -20.40
C ASP A 1148 60.60 -5.94 -20.50
N GLY A 1149 61.01 -5.31 -21.61
CA GLY A 1149 62.40 -5.03 -21.95
C GLY A 1149 62.91 -5.76 -23.21
N ALA A 1150 62.04 -6.39 -24.01
CA ALA A 1150 62.42 -7.24 -25.13
C ALA A 1150 61.30 -7.62 -26.16
N ASP A 1151 61.25 -6.87 -27.29
CA ASP A 1151 60.74 -7.29 -28.62
C ASP A 1151 60.70 -8.83 -28.80
N ALA A 1152 59.51 -9.41 -28.88
CA ALA A 1152 59.24 -10.84 -28.84
C ALA A 1152 59.73 -11.59 -30.09
N THR A 1153 61.05 -11.82 -30.15
CA THR A 1153 61.74 -12.39 -31.33
C THR A 1153 61.07 -13.63 -31.93
N GLY A 1154 60.73 -13.56 -33.23
CA GLY A 1154 59.93 -14.57 -33.91
C GLY A 1154 60.74 -15.69 -34.57
N ASP A 1155 61.06 -16.79 -33.87
CA ASP A 1155 61.57 -18.01 -34.54
C ASP A 1155 61.06 -19.37 -33.99
N THR A 1156 61.20 -20.36 -34.87
CA THR A 1156 60.52 -21.64 -34.93
C THR A 1156 61.41 -22.83 -34.54
N GLY A 1157 61.43 -23.17 -33.26
CA GLY A 1157 61.42 -24.57 -32.81
C GLY A 1157 62.72 -25.42 -32.71
N ASP A 1158 62.54 -26.51 -31.97
CA ASP A 1158 63.34 -27.76 -31.83
C ASP A 1158 64.68 -27.78 -31.03
N SER A 1159 64.65 -28.62 -29.98
CA SER A 1159 65.77 -29.32 -29.31
C SER A 1159 66.78 -28.52 -28.46
N GLY A 1160 67.19 -29.04 -27.28
CA GLY A 1160 68.30 -28.37 -26.55
C GLY A 1160 68.85 -28.83 -25.18
N ASP A 1161 68.33 -29.87 -24.52
CA ASP A 1161 68.96 -30.67 -23.41
C ASP A 1161 70.00 -30.07 -22.40
N THR A 1162 69.81 -30.38 -21.10
CA THR A 1162 70.76 -30.32 -19.94
C THR A 1162 71.31 -29.01 -19.35
N GLY A 1163 70.97 -28.80 -18.06
CA GLY A 1163 71.90 -28.35 -16.99
C GLY A 1163 71.65 -26.95 -16.40
N GLY A 1164 71.68 -26.71 -15.08
CA GLY A 1164 71.81 -27.61 -13.91
C GLY A 1164 72.81 -27.11 -12.84
N ASP A 1165 72.48 -27.29 -11.55
CA ASP A 1165 73.31 -27.05 -10.34
C ASP A 1165 73.75 -25.58 -10.03
N THR A 1166 73.85 -25.07 -8.78
CA THR A 1166 73.34 -25.48 -7.44
C THR A 1166 73.49 -24.36 -6.37
N ALA A 1167 72.54 -24.30 -5.43
CA ALA A 1167 72.68 -24.20 -3.95
C ALA A 1167 73.38 -23.03 -3.19
N GLY A 1168 72.82 -22.75 -1.99
CA GLY A 1168 73.41 -22.03 -0.83
C GLY A 1168 72.50 -20.92 -0.30
N GLY A 1169 71.94 -20.90 0.93
CA GLY A 1169 72.31 -21.58 2.20
C GLY A 1169 73.05 -20.58 3.12
N ASP A 1170 72.78 -20.33 4.41
CA ASP A 1170 72.43 -21.13 5.61
C ASP A 1170 71.93 -20.12 6.72
N ASP A 1171 71.19 -20.35 7.83
CA ASP A 1171 70.58 -21.48 8.57
C ASP A 1171 69.47 -20.95 9.56
N THR A 1172 68.93 -21.78 10.49
CA THR A 1172 68.01 -21.56 11.66
C THR A 1172 68.03 -20.22 12.43
N GLY A 1173 66.99 -19.79 13.19
CA GLY A 1173 65.64 -20.34 13.50
C GLY A 1173 65.27 -20.39 15.01
N ASP A 1174 64.06 -19.96 15.41
CA ASP A 1174 63.45 -20.14 16.77
C ASP A 1174 61.89 -20.12 16.73
N SER A 1175 61.22 -20.40 17.85
CA SER A 1175 59.75 -20.54 18.11
C SER A 1175 58.83 -19.38 17.65
N GLY A 1176 57.51 -19.54 17.49
CA GLY A 1176 56.60 -20.70 17.71
C GLY A 1176 55.36 -20.35 18.57
N GLN A 1177 54.19 -20.98 18.28
CA GLN A 1177 52.80 -20.66 18.73
C GLN A 1177 52.17 -19.47 17.97
N GLY A 1178 50.93 -19.50 17.48
CA GLY A 1178 49.91 -20.58 17.30
C GLY A 1178 49.24 -20.48 15.90
N ASP A 1179 48.65 -21.52 15.31
CA ASP A 1179 47.37 -22.17 15.67
C ASP A 1179 46.20 -21.16 15.76
N ASN A 1180 45.07 -21.23 15.03
CA ASN A 1180 44.59 -21.85 13.78
C ASN A 1180 43.30 -21.09 13.39
N GLY A 1181 42.83 -20.99 12.13
CA GLY A 1181 43.34 -21.48 10.85
C GLY A 1181 42.18 -21.53 9.83
N ASP A 1182 42.41 -21.09 8.59
CA ASP A 1182 41.42 -21.09 7.51
C ASP A 1182 41.87 -21.96 6.32
N VAL A 1183 40.93 -22.61 5.63
CA VAL A 1183 41.17 -23.63 4.60
C VAL A 1183 40.10 -23.59 3.52
N THR A 1184 40.31 -22.75 2.50
CA THR A 1184 39.54 -22.75 1.25
C THR A 1184 39.94 -23.92 0.34
N ILE A 1185 38.97 -24.61 -0.25
CA ILE A 1185 39.18 -25.71 -1.22
C ILE A 1185 38.10 -25.69 -2.32
N PRO A 1186 38.49 -25.46 -3.60
CA PRO A 1186 37.69 -25.79 -4.77
C PRO A 1186 38.34 -26.96 -5.57
N PRO A 1187 37.71 -27.47 -6.65
CA PRO A 1187 36.35 -28.02 -6.71
C PRO A 1187 36.33 -29.46 -7.28
N GLU A 1188 35.14 -30.06 -7.47
CA GLU A 1188 34.96 -31.48 -7.79
C GLU A 1188 35.24 -31.91 -9.26
N LYS A 1189 35.59 -33.20 -9.45
CA LYS A 1189 35.43 -33.94 -10.73
C LYS A 1189 35.21 -35.45 -10.52
N ILE A 1190 33.96 -35.94 -10.59
CA ILE A 1190 33.64 -37.38 -10.79
C ILE A 1190 32.59 -37.54 -11.90
N LYS A 1191 32.71 -38.59 -12.72
CA LYS A 1191 31.87 -38.85 -13.91
C LYS A 1191 30.75 -39.86 -13.65
N LEU A 1192 29.61 -39.61 -14.30
CA LEU A 1192 28.48 -40.54 -14.49
C LEU A 1192 28.87 -41.83 -15.24
N ALA A 1193 28.23 -42.95 -14.87
CA ALA A 1193 28.05 -44.14 -15.71
C ALA A 1193 27.01 -45.11 -15.10
N GLY A 1194 25.92 -45.44 -15.81
CA GLY A 1194 24.97 -46.48 -15.37
C GLY A 1194 23.58 -46.43 -16.02
N GLY A 1195 23.47 -46.84 -17.28
CA GLY A 1195 22.22 -46.75 -18.05
C GLY A 1195 21.06 -47.68 -17.63
N CYS A 1196 19.87 -47.34 -18.10
CA CYS A 1196 18.57 -47.93 -17.80
C CYS A 1196 18.34 -49.34 -18.39
N ASP A 1197 17.33 -50.05 -17.89
CA ASP A 1197 16.37 -50.82 -18.72
C ASP A 1197 15.01 -50.94 -17.99
N CYS A 1198 13.91 -51.04 -18.73
CA CYS A 1198 12.53 -51.06 -18.20
C CYS A 1198 11.75 -52.27 -18.73
N SER A 1199 10.97 -52.93 -17.86
CA SER A 1199 9.90 -53.84 -18.32
C SER A 1199 8.75 -54.00 -17.31
N THR A 1200 7.55 -53.62 -17.77
CA THR A 1200 6.22 -53.96 -17.21
C THR A 1200 5.79 -55.37 -17.72
N PRO A 1201 4.60 -55.96 -17.42
CA PRO A 1201 3.40 -55.41 -16.75
C PRO A 1201 2.68 -56.35 -15.73
N GLY A 1202 1.55 -55.89 -15.14
CA GLY A 1202 0.49 -56.82 -14.69
C GLY A 1202 -0.47 -56.37 -13.56
N GLU A 1203 -1.74 -56.18 -13.92
CA GLU A 1203 -2.98 -56.56 -13.19
C GLU A 1203 -3.22 -56.15 -11.70
N ALA A 1204 -4.00 -55.06 -11.54
CA ALA A 1204 -5.36 -55.04 -10.93
C ALA A 1204 -5.68 -55.72 -9.57
N ALA A 1205 -6.26 -54.88 -8.68
CA ALA A 1205 -7.42 -55.13 -7.81
C ALA A 1205 -7.40 -56.25 -6.73
N ALA A 1206 -7.27 -55.86 -5.45
CA ALA A 1206 -8.32 -56.01 -4.41
C ALA A 1206 -7.90 -55.40 -3.05
N PRO A 1207 -8.81 -54.74 -2.30
CA PRO A 1207 -8.53 -54.25 -0.95
C PRO A 1207 -8.69 -55.33 0.13
N MET A 1208 -8.01 -55.18 1.27
CA MET A 1208 -8.26 -55.98 2.48
C MET A 1208 -8.63 -55.09 3.68
N ALA A 1209 -9.84 -55.28 4.19
CA ALA A 1209 -10.35 -54.58 5.37
C ALA A 1209 -10.42 -55.50 6.59
N VAL A 1210 -9.93 -55.01 7.74
CA VAL A 1210 -10.35 -55.42 9.10
C VAL A 1210 -10.22 -54.17 10.00
N GLY A 1211 -11.19 -53.75 10.81
CA GLY A 1211 -12.58 -54.21 10.94
C GLY A 1211 -13.11 -54.08 12.37
N LEU A 1212 -14.25 -53.37 12.55
CA LEU A 1212 -14.92 -52.97 13.82
C LEU A 1212 -14.13 -51.92 14.64
N GLY A 1213 -14.76 -50.92 15.26
CA GLY A 1213 -16.18 -50.53 15.37
C GLY A 1213 -16.39 -49.65 16.62
N VAL A 1214 -17.30 -48.66 16.69
CA VAL A 1214 -18.77 -48.78 16.68
C VAL A 1214 -19.44 -47.38 16.57
N LEU A 1215 -20.58 -47.31 15.86
CA LEU A 1215 -21.77 -46.42 15.98
C LEU A 1215 -21.81 -45.35 17.11
N LEU A 1216 -22.36 -44.13 17.01
CA LEU A 1216 -23.28 -43.37 16.10
C LEU A 1216 -23.02 -41.86 16.37
N GLY A 1217 -23.45 -40.84 15.59
CA GLY A 1217 -24.23 -40.78 14.35
C GLY A 1217 -24.74 -39.34 14.08
N LEU A 1218 -24.97 -38.98 12.81
CA LEU A 1218 -25.33 -37.62 12.33
C LEU A 1218 -26.58 -36.98 12.99
N ARG A 1219 -26.53 -35.66 13.26
CA ARG A 1219 -27.59 -34.69 12.86
C ARG A 1219 -27.23 -33.20 13.08
N ARG A 1220 -27.47 -32.38 12.06
CA ARG A 1220 -27.60 -30.91 12.14
C ARG A 1220 -28.74 -30.50 13.09
N ARG A 1221 -28.54 -29.42 13.87
CA ARG A 1221 -29.52 -28.39 14.32
C ARG A 1221 -28.69 -27.26 14.97
N ARG A 1222 -28.85 -25.96 14.72
CA ARG A 1222 -29.97 -25.04 14.38
C ARG A 1222 -30.23 -24.12 15.58
N ILE A 1223 -30.03 -22.82 15.34
CA ILE A 1223 -30.36 -21.65 16.18
C ILE A 1223 -31.67 -21.80 16.98
N THR A 1224 -31.63 -21.42 18.27
CA THR A 1224 -32.73 -20.76 19.02
C THR A 1224 -32.16 -19.99 20.21
N ARG A 1225 -32.74 -18.81 20.47
CA ARG A 1225 -32.49 -17.83 21.56
C ARG A 1225 -33.00 -18.33 22.94
N ASP A 1226 -32.79 -17.50 23.97
CA ASP A 1226 -33.45 -17.44 25.30
C ASP A 1226 -32.90 -18.33 26.45
N GLU A 1227 -32.09 -17.73 27.34
CA GLU A 1227 -32.47 -17.28 28.72
C GLU A 1227 -33.38 -18.16 29.64
N PRO A 1228 -33.30 -18.08 30.99
CA PRO A 1228 -32.15 -17.80 31.89
C PRO A 1228 -32.02 -18.80 33.07
N ARG A 1229 -31.14 -18.44 34.04
CA ARG A 1229 -31.10 -18.80 35.48
C ARG A 1229 -30.32 -20.06 35.86
N ARG A 1230 -29.14 -19.87 36.49
CA ARG A 1230 -29.08 -19.95 37.97
C ARG A 1230 -27.82 -19.39 38.61
#